data_AF-A0A6S7GCD0-F1
#
_entry.id   AF-A0A6S7GCD0-F1
#
_cell.length_a   1.000
_cell.length_b   1.000
_cell.length_c   1.000
_cell.angle_alpha   90.00
_cell.angle_beta   90.00
_cell.angle_gamma   90.00
#
_symmetry.space_group_name_H-M   'P 1'
#
loop_
_entity.id
_entity.type
_entity.pdbx_description
1 polymer ?
#
loop_
_entity_poly.entity_id
_entity_poly.type
_entity_poly.pdbx_seq_one_letter_code
_entity_poly.pdbx_strand_id
1 'polypeptide(L)'
;MEALDQQLAKEKSAKDEAENNLKAITAKLEKISKELETEVEARKRAETSNRELERNAALYKHDLREAQRRCEFESEAKRKAENKVQDLQSRLDTDHGAKAEIALTLQNVQTKSGQLEKTVSELREKLQIETDAGSKIRKNYDDLKKQYTILEHSFKELQDKHRLTAESKGALEKELIRLQASLQSELSTKKQTDSQKMELEAHFMEMKRENELLRNKLAEATLMQKKLEQDIVALQKEKANIEYDKIAETQKFDQAIAGYKAQINSFQAEKKRLSMTLDEKKEQERHEHDKAFQTLQKERETKLKLDADLSEAQRTIQVLTVDYKDARQKLERLEQDHEAVLTKVKTLESQHDTEVLKRTGIQGENKQLMDQVAQLNTKEKQLSKDLTDLREEKKNLEESYSKLKSSSAMDDLQMKELQDQLEAEQYFSTLYKSQVKELKEEIEEKIRKIEELKHELSILQEDSGSLSAQLEITTTKAESEQLARQIAEDGYSDLEKEKTIMELELKDSLARHKTELSEKLSRITQLEEAAQTFEKKIEDSISERDNLHQQIKKISEEFEKAKNDDKGKETASDKLRKELEREKMMKIEAINKLAEIMNRRDVSKKESTRGNATVLRKKEKECKKLQQELSSEKQKYTAMVNRNQIQILELQNTIQNENDCIQKIEMENDSKDLLIEQLQAQLTQLKQVADSGLLSINNSEDLPGSLAKEGWLAIPNRRNIKKYGWKKQYVIISSRKIFFYNNEADKSSAAPNMILDISKLFHARPVSQGDVIRADKNEIPRIFQILYGSEAESKRKGENELQENPEERGNLIVYMQHEFLIMHYHMPTTCDTCPKPVWHMFKAPDALECRRCHIKCHKDHVDREEACVTACQGNAIFASTGFTSRTLCHRGVR
;
A
#
# COMPACT_ATOMS: atom_id res chain seq x y z
N MET A 1 -124.49 70.73 -149.77
CA MET A 1 -124.48 70.86 -148.30
C MET A 1 -123.62 69.78 -147.65
N GLU A 2 -123.79 68.49 -147.97
CA GLU A 2 -123.03 67.36 -147.37
C GLU A 2 -121.51 67.55 -147.20
N ALA A 3 -120.82 68.21 -148.14
CA ALA A 3 -119.38 68.47 -148.04
C ALA A 3 -118.98 69.38 -146.85
N LEU A 4 -119.85 70.30 -146.43
CA LEU A 4 -119.59 71.20 -145.30
C LEU A 4 -119.82 70.51 -143.95
N ASP A 5 -120.85 69.67 -143.84
CA ASP A 5 -121.16 68.93 -142.62
C ASP A 5 -120.06 67.90 -142.27
N GLN A 6 -119.49 67.23 -143.27
CA GLN A 6 -118.33 66.34 -143.08
C GLN A 6 -117.09 67.09 -142.58
N GLN A 7 -116.89 68.35 -142.99
CA GLN A 7 -115.71 69.12 -142.60
C GLN A 7 -115.86 69.70 -141.17
N LEU A 8 -117.06 70.13 -140.78
CA LEU A 8 -117.35 70.55 -139.40
C LEU A 8 -117.20 69.39 -138.40
N ALA A 9 -117.59 68.17 -138.79
CA ALA A 9 -117.42 66.97 -137.96
C ALA A 9 -115.94 66.64 -137.69
N LYS A 10 -115.07 66.77 -138.72
CA LYS A 10 -113.63 66.57 -138.57
C LYS A 10 -112.97 67.59 -137.65
N GLU A 11 -113.29 68.88 -137.79
CA GLU A 11 -112.74 69.94 -136.93
C GLU A 11 -113.17 69.79 -135.46
N LYS A 12 -114.43 69.39 -135.19
CA LYS A 12 -114.86 69.06 -133.82
C LYS A 12 -114.07 67.87 -133.25
N SER A 13 -113.91 66.79 -134.02
CA SER A 13 -113.11 65.63 -133.61
C SER A 13 -111.66 66.02 -133.30
N ALA A 14 -111.02 66.85 -134.14
CA ALA A 14 -109.65 67.30 -133.94
C ALA A 14 -109.52 68.21 -132.71
N LYS A 15 -110.51 69.08 -132.44
CA LYS A 15 -110.56 69.91 -131.23
C LYS A 15 -110.71 69.07 -129.96
N ASP A 16 -111.64 68.10 -129.96
CA ASP A 16 -111.87 67.23 -128.80
C ASP A 16 -110.64 66.33 -128.53
N GLU A 17 -109.96 65.87 -129.57
CA GLU A 17 -108.70 65.12 -129.48
C GLU A 17 -107.55 66.00 -128.95
N ALA A 18 -107.46 67.27 -129.38
CA ALA A 18 -106.49 68.23 -128.86
C ALA A 18 -106.75 68.58 -127.38
N GLU A 19 -108.00 68.84 -126.98
CA GLU A 19 -108.35 69.12 -125.59
C GLU A 19 -108.13 67.91 -124.67
N ASN A 20 -108.41 66.70 -125.14
CA ASN A 20 -108.12 65.46 -124.40
C ASN A 20 -106.61 65.24 -124.26
N ASN A 21 -105.82 65.48 -125.31
CA ASN A 21 -104.36 65.43 -125.23
C ASN A 21 -103.80 66.47 -124.25
N LEU A 22 -104.33 67.70 -124.26
CA LEU A 22 -103.87 68.77 -123.36
C LEU A 22 -104.19 68.41 -121.89
N LYS A 23 -105.41 67.95 -121.59
CA LYS A 23 -105.79 67.42 -120.26
C LYS A 23 -104.91 66.25 -119.82
N ALA A 24 -104.60 65.31 -120.73
CA ALA A 24 -103.73 64.17 -120.44
C ALA A 24 -102.27 64.59 -120.16
N ILE A 25 -101.77 65.63 -120.83
CA ILE A 25 -100.43 66.19 -120.58
C ILE A 25 -100.41 66.94 -119.24
N THR A 26 -101.41 67.75 -118.92
CA THR A 26 -101.52 68.44 -117.62
C THR A 26 -101.58 67.43 -116.46
N ALA A 27 -102.40 66.38 -116.58
CA ALA A 27 -102.48 65.32 -115.56
C ALA A 27 -101.15 64.56 -115.39
N LYS A 28 -100.38 64.34 -116.47
CA LYS A 28 -99.02 63.78 -116.39
C LYS A 28 -98.04 64.73 -115.70
N LEU A 29 -98.10 66.03 -115.99
CA LEU A 29 -97.25 67.05 -115.34
C LEU A 29 -97.56 67.19 -113.85
N GLU A 30 -98.83 67.22 -113.45
CA GLU A 30 -99.22 67.22 -112.03
C GLU A 30 -98.76 65.95 -111.30
N LYS A 31 -98.84 64.79 -111.96
CA LYS A 31 -98.32 63.53 -111.41
C LYS A 31 -96.81 63.60 -111.21
N ILE A 32 -96.05 64.04 -112.22
CA ILE A 32 -94.59 64.18 -112.13
C ILE A 32 -94.20 65.21 -111.06
N SER A 33 -94.93 66.32 -110.93
CA SER A 33 -94.69 67.32 -109.87
C SER A 33 -94.87 66.73 -108.48
N LYS A 34 -95.95 65.97 -108.25
CA LYS A 34 -96.18 65.27 -106.97
C LYS A 34 -95.13 64.19 -106.71
N GLU A 35 -94.73 63.41 -107.72
CA GLU A 35 -93.66 62.43 -107.58
C GLU A 35 -92.34 63.10 -107.19
N LEU A 36 -91.99 64.23 -107.82
CA LEU A 36 -90.80 65.03 -107.49
C LEU A 36 -90.86 65.62 -106.07
N GLU A 37 -92.02 66.12 -105.64
CA GLU A 37 -92.23 66.59 -104.26
C GLU A 37 -92.04 65.45 -103.25
N THR A 38 -92.63 64.27 -103.49
CA THR A 38 -92.47 63.11 -102.61
C THR A 38 -91.02 62.60 -102.56
N GLU A 39 -90.28 62.66 -103.67
CA GLU A 39 -88.86 62.29 -103.72
C GLU A 39 -87.99 63.31 -102.97
N VAL A 40 -88.28 64.61 -103.09
CA VAL A 40 -87.61 65.66 -102.29
C VAL A 40 -87.87 65.47 -100.80
N GLU A 41 -89.08 65.08 -100.38
CA GLU A 41 -89.37 64.75 -98.98
C GLU A 41 -88.71 63.44 -98.52
N ALA A 42 -88.69 62.40 -99.36
CA ALA A 42 -87.99 61.15 -99.08
C ALA A 42 -86.49 61.40 -98.89
N ARG A 43 -85.88 62.18 -99.78
CA ARG A 43 -84.49 62.61 -99.70
C ARG A 43 -84.20 63.44 -98.45
N LYS A 44 -85.05 64.41 -98.10
CA LYS A 44 -84.91 65.18 -96.84
C LYS A 44 -84.94 64.25 -95.62
N ARG A 45 -85.85 63.27 -95.57
CA ARG A 45 -85.93 62.27 -94.49
C ARG A 45 -84.69 61.36 -94.43
N ALA A 46 -84.15 60.96 -95.58
CA ALA A 46 -82.91 60.21 -95.67
C ALA A 46 -81.70 61.03 -95.20
N GLU A 47 -81.62 62.32 -95.60
CA GLU A 47 -80.55 63.23 -95.18
C GLU A 47 -80.62 63.56 -93.68
N THR A 48 -81.81 63.71 -93.08
CA THR A 48 -81.95 63.86 -91.62
C THR A 48 -81.56 62.59 -90.88
N SER A 49 -82.04 61.43 -91.34
CA SER A 49 -81.68 60.12 -90.77
C SER A 49 -80.18 59.86 -90.84
N ASN A 50 -79.52 60.15 -91.97
CA ASN A 50 -78.08 60.00 -92.10
C ASN A 50 -77.30 60.95 -91.17
N ARG A 51 -77.74 62.21 -91.02
CA ARG A 51 -77.15 63.15 -90.03
C ARG A 51 -77.35 62.69 -88.58
N GLU A 52 -78.45 62.02 -88.26
CA GLU A 52 -78.67 61.42 -86.95
C GLU A 52 -77.78 60.19 -86.73
N LEU A 53 -77.62 59.33 -87.73
CA LEU A 53 -76.68 58.21 -87.70
C LEU A 53 -75.23 58.67 -87.56
N GLU A 54 -74.82 59.74 -88.25
CA GLU A 54 -73.49 60.36 -88.12
C GLU A 54 -73.26 60.92 -86.70
N ARG A 55 -74.24 61.60 -86.11
CA ARG A 55 -74.18 62.04 -84.70
C ARG A 55 -74.09 60.86 -83.74
N ASN A 56 -74.92 59.84 -83.93
CA ASN A 56 -74.93 58.65 -83.07
C ASN A 56 -73.60 57.88 -83.18
N ALA A 57 -73.04 57.74 -84.38
CA ALA A 57 -71.72 57.15 -84.58
C ALA A 57 -70.60 57.97 -83.91
N ALA A 58 -70.69 59.32 -83.92
CA ALA A 58 -69.76 60.17 -83.20
C ALA A 58 -69.89 60.02 -81.66
N LEU A 59 -71.11 59.91 -81.14
CA LEU A 59 -71.40 59.65 -79.72
C LEU A 59 -70.87 58.27 -79.29
N TYR A 60 -71.23 57.19 -79.98
CA TYR A 60 -70.70 55.86 -79.67
C TYR A 60 -69.17 55.79 -79.74
N LYS A 61 -68.53 56.54 -80.64
CA LYS A 61 -67.07 56.64 -80.73
C LYS A 61 -66.46 57.46 -79.57
N HIS A 62 -67.19 58.44 -79.04
CA HIS A 62 -66.82 59.15 -77.81
C HIS A 62 -66.93 58.21 -76.60
N ASP A 63 -68.08 57.55 -76.45
CA ASP A 63 -68.39 56.70 -75.30
C ASP A 63 -67.50 55.46 -75.26
N LEU A 64 -67.15 54.87 -76.41
CA LEU A 64 -66.15 53.81 -76.49
C LEU A 64 -64.77 54.27 -76.02
N ARG A 65 -64.33 55.48 -76.39
CA ARG A 65 -63.06 56.07 -75.91
C ARG A 65 -63.10 56.43 -74.43
N GLU A 66 -64.26 56.76 -73.88
CA GLU A 66 -64.41 57.01 -72.45
C GLU A 66 -64.42 55.69 -71.67
N ALA A 67 -65.14 54.67 -72.15
CA ALA A 67 -65.10 53.32 -71.60
C ALA A 67 -63.69 52.70 -71.65
N GLN A 68 -62.94 52.92 -72.74
CA GLN A 68 -61.52 52.54 -72.83
C GLN A 68 -60.68 53.25 -71.77
N ARG A 69 -60.78 54.59 -71.64
CA ARG A 69 -60.06 55.35 -70.59
C ARG A 69 -60.42 54.91 -69.17
N ARG A 70 -61.69 54.57 -68.91
CA ARG A 70 -62.14 54.00 -67.62
C ARG A 70 -61.55 52.61 -67.38
N CYS A 71 -61.57 51.72 -68.37
CA CYS A 71 -60.98 50.38 -68.28
C CYS A 71 -59.45 50.41 -68.11
N GLU A 72 -58.75 51.33 -68.77
CA GLU A 72 -57.31 51.58 -68.58
C GLU A 72 -57.03 52.09 -67.16
N PHE A 73 -57.83 53.04 -66.66
CA PHE A 73 -57.71 53.55 -65.29
C PHE A 73 -57.98 52.46 -64.24
N GLU A 74 -59.04 51.67 -64.41
CA GLU A 74 -59.38 50.54 -63.53
C GLU A 74 -58.31 49.43 -63.58
N SER A 75 -57.76 49.13 -64.76
CA SER A 75 -56.65 48.18 -64.90
C SER A 75 -55.38 48.65 -64.21
N GLU A 76 -55.04 49.94 -64.32
CA GLU A 76 -53.88 50.53 -63.64
C GLU A 76 -54.11 50.66 -62.12
N ALA A 77 -55.35 50.95 -61.68
CA ALA A 77 -55.73 50.94 -60.27
C ALA A 77 -55.66 49.52 -59.68
N LYS A 78 -56.16 48.52 -60.42
CA LYS A 78 -56.06 47.09 -60.07
C LYS A 78 -54.59 46.67 -59.98
N ARG A 79 -53.76 47.00 -60.97
CA ARG A 79 -52.31 46.70 -60.96
C ARG A 79 -51.60 47.32 -59.76
N LYS A 80 -51.96 48.56 -59.39
CA LYS A 80 -51.46 49.23 -58.18
C LYS A 80 -51.93 48.54 -56.89
N ALA A 81 -53.17 48.07 -56.84
CA ALA A 81 -53.69 47.31 -55.70
C ALA A 81 -53.01 45.93 -55.58
N GLU A 82 -52.86 45.19 -56.68
CA GLU A 82 -52.15 43.90 -56.73
C GLU A 82 -50.69 44.05 -56.30
N ASN A 83 -49.97 45.04 -56.84
CA ASN A 83 -48.60 45.35 -56.39
C ASN A 83 -48.53 45.68 -54.89
N LYS A 84 -49.54 46.36 -54.35
CA LYS A 84 -49.58 46.71 -52.92
C LYS A 84 -49.94 45.52 -52.03
N VAL A 85 -50.81 44.62 -52.49
CA VAL A 85 -51.06 43.32 -51.84
C VAL A 85 -49.78 42.48 -51.85
N GLN A 86 -49.03 42.46 -52.96
CA GLN A 86 -47.77 41.71 -53.05
C GLN A 86 -46.66 42.30 -52.15
N ASP A 87 -46.54 43.63 -52.05
CA ASP A 87 -45.61 44.27 -51.09
C ASP A 87 -46.01 44.00 -49.63
N LEU A 88 -47.31 44.06 -49.30
CA LEU A 88 -47.81 43.71 -47.97
C LEU A 88 -47.60 42.22 -47.63
N GLN A 89 -47.81 41.32 -48.59
CA GLN A 89 -47.53 39.89 -48.43
C GLN A 89 -46.03 39.66 -48.19
N SER A 90 -45.15 40.27 -48.99
CA SER A 90 -43.70 40.18 -48.80
C SER A 90 -43.24 40.72 -47.45
N ARG A 91 -43.87 41.80 -46.94
CA ARG A 91 -43.61 42.32 -45.59
C ARG A 91 -44.09 41.36 -44.50
N LEU A 92 -45.27 40.77 -44.66
CA LEU A 92 -45.81 39.79 -43.71
C LEU A 92 -44.93 38.54 -43.64
N ASP A 93 -44.51 38.00 -44.79
CA ASP A 93 -43.62 36.85 -44.88
C ASP A 93 -42.25 37.17 -44.23
N THR A 94 -41.76 38.41 -44.38
CA THR A 94 -40.52 38.90 -43.72
C THR A 94 -40.70 39.02 -42.20
N ASP A 95 -41.81 39.55 -41.72
CA ASP A 95 -42.12 39.69 -40.29
C ASP A 95 -42.34 38.33 -39.61
N HIS A 96 -42.97 37.37 -40.32
CA HIS A 96 -43.07 35.98 -39.89
C HIS A 96 -41.69 35.29 -39.83
N GLY A 97 -40.82 35.52 -40.83
CA GLY A 97 -39.44 35.04 -40.81
C GLY A 97 -38.64 35.60 -39.63
N ALA A 98 -38.72 36.91 -39.39
CA ALA A 98 -38.06 37.56 -38.27
C ALA A 98 -38.58 37.06 -36.92
N LYS A 99 -39.90 36.86 -36.76
CA LYS A 99 -40.49 36.25 -35.55
C LYS A 99 -40.01 34.81 -35.34
N ALA A 100 -39.86 34.01 -36.40
CA ALA A 100 -39.33 32.66 -36.30
C ALA A 100 -37.85 32.66 -35.87
N GLU A 101 -37.01 33.55 -36.42
CA GLU A 101 -35.63 33.72 -35.97
C GLU A 101 -35.53 34.20 -34.51
N ILE A 102 -36.37 35.15 -34.09
CA ILE A 102 -36.43 35.63 -32.71
C ILE A 102 -36.85 34.49 -31.76
N ALA A 103 -37.88 33.71 -32.12
CA ALA A 103 -38.32 32.56 -31.31
C ALA A 103 -37.24 31.49 -31.19
N LEU A 104 -36.54 31.15 -32.29
CA LEU A 104 -35.42 30.20 -32.28
C LEU A 104 -34.24 30.72 -31.44
N THR A 105 -33.95 32.02 -31.54
CA THR A 105 -32.89 32.68 -30.75
C THR A 105 -33.25 32.70 -29.26
N LEU A 106 -34.51 32.98 -28.92
CA LEU A 106 -35.00 32.96 -27.54
C LEU A 106 -34.91 31.53 -26.96
N GLN A 107 -35.32 30.51 -27.71
CA GLN A 107 -35.20 29.10 -27.31
C GLN A 107 -33.74 28.70 -27.09
N ASN A 108 -32.82 29.14 -27.96
CA ASN A 108 -31.38 28.92 -27.80
C ASN A 108 -30.79 29.65 -26.58
N VAL A 109 -31.24 30.88 -26.28
CA VAL A 109 -30.84 31.62 -25.06
C VAL A 109 -31.39 30.94 -23.81
N GLN A 110 -32.64 30.48 -23.84
CA GLN A 110 -33.32 29.88 -22.68
C GLN A 110 -32.76 28.49 -22.34
N THR A 111 -32.48 27.65 -23.35
CA THR A 111 -31.75 26.39 -23.16
C THR A 111 -30.33 26.61 -22.65
N LYS A 112 -29.63 27.64 -23.15
CA LYS A 112 -28.29 28.01 -22.67
C LYS A 112 -28.31 28.59 -21.25
N SER A 113 -29.35 29.32 -20.86
CA SER A 113 -29.57 29.76 -19.47
C SER A 113 -29.73 28.56 -18.53
N GLY A 114 -30.60 27.60 -18.88
CA GLY A 114 -30.78 26.38 -18.09
C GLY A 114 -29.50 25.53 -17.96
N GLN A 115 -28.67 25.48 -19.01
CA GLN A 115 -27.33 24.85 -18.95
C GLN A 115 -26.37 25.60 -18.01
N LEU A 116 -26.38 26.94 -18.04
CA LEU A 116 -25.57 27.77 -17.14
C LEU A 116 -26.04 27.67 -15.69
N GLU A 117 -27.35 27.69 -15.44
CA GLU A 117 -27.95 27.48 -14.12
C GLU A 117 -27.59 26.10 -13.55
N LYS A 118 -27.67 25.05 -14.37
CA LYS A 118 -27.28 23.69 -13.96
C LYS A 118 -25.80 23.62 -13.61
N THR A 119 -24.92 24.13 -14.47
CA THR A 119 -23.46 24.14 -14.20
C THR A 119 -23.10 24.99 -12.99
N VAL A 120 -23.78 26.11 -12.73
CA VAL A 120 -23.64 26.89 -11.49
C VAL A 120 -24.08 26.09 -10.26
N SER A 121 -25.16 25.29 -10.36
CA SER A 121 -25.59 24.41 -9.27
C SER A 121 -24.56 23.31 -8.98
N GLU A 122 -24.08 22.62 -10.02
CA GLU A 122 -23.04 21.57 -9.91
C GLU A 122 -21.72 22.13 -9.34
N LEU A 123 -21.35 23.37 -9.69
CA LEU A 123 -20.16 24.04 -9.13
C LEU A 123 -20.35 24.45 -7.67
N ARG A 124 -21.55 24.86 -7.25
CA ARG A 124 -21.86 25.15 -5.84
C ARG A 124 -21.80 23.89 -4.98
N GLU A 125 -22.35 22.78 -5.47
CA GLU A 125 -22.29 21.50 -4.77
C GLU A 125 -20.85 21.02 -4.61
N LYS A 126 -20.04 21.08 -5.68
CA LYS A 126 -18.59 20.77 -5.61
C LYS A 126 -17.84 21.68 -4.63
N LEU A 127 -18.15 22.98 -4.61
CA LEU A 127 -17.55 23.92 -3.67
C LEU A 127 -17.93 23.60 -2.21
N GLN A 128 -19.17 23.18 -1.96
CA GLN A 128 -19.61 22.73 -0.64
C GLN A 128 -18.86 21.46 -0.21
N ILE A 129 -18.78 20.46 -1.08
CA ILE A 129 -18.04 19.20 -0.84
C ILE A 129 -16.58 19.49 -0.50
N GLU A 130 -15.89 20.37 -1.24
CA GLU A 130 -14.50 20.74 -0.94
C GLU A 130 -14.34 21.60 0.32
N THR A 131 -15.33 22.44 0.65
CA THR A 131 -15.33 23.18 1.92
C THR A 131 -15.45 22.23 3.10
N ASP A 132 -16.30 21.20 2.99
CA ASP A 132 -16.48 20.16 3.99
C ASP A 132 -15.28 19.19 4.05
N ALA A 133 -14.65 18.87 2.93
CA ALA A 133 -13.40 18.12 2.89
C ALA A 133 -12.26 18.90 3.57
N GLY A 134 -12.12 20.19 3.25
CA GLY A 134 -11.13 21.08 3.86
C GLY A 134 -11.38 21.37 5.35
N SER A 135 -12.60 21.22 5.86
CA SER A 135 -12.88 21.27 7.30
C SER A 135 -12.49 19.97 8.00
N LYS A 136 -12.80 18.81 7.40
CA LYS A 136 -12.35 17.48 7.88
C LYS A 136 -10.83 17.35 7.91
N ILE A 137 -10.13 17.79 6.86
CA ILE A 137 -8.66 17.77 6.79
C ILE A 137 -8.04 18.64 7.89
N ARG A 138 -8.60 19.84 8.16
CA ARG A 138 -8.14 20.70 9.27
C ARG A 138 -8.35 20.03 10.63
N LYS A 139 -9.52 19.42 10.87
CA LYS A 139 -9.77 18.69 12.12
C LYS A 139 -8.77 17.53 12.29
N ASN A 140 -8.56 16.73 11.25
CA ASN A 140 -7.58 15.63 11.26
C ASN A 140 -6.15 16.13 11.52
N TYR A 141 -5.76 17.28 10.95
CA TYR A 141 -4.47 17.92 11.21
C TYR A 141 -4.34 18.38 12.67
N ASP A 142 -5.36 19.01 13.24
CA ASP A 142 -5.37 19.46 14.63
C ASP A 142 -5.34 18.28 15.61
N ASP A 143 -6.04 17.18 15.32
CA ASP A 143 -6.04 15.97 16.13
C ASP A 143 -4.70 15.20 16.02
N LEU A 144 -4.11 15.12 14.82
CA LEU A 144 -2.75 14.58 14.62
C LEU A 144 -1.70 15.42 15.34
N LYS A 145 -1.84 16.75 15.34
CA LYS A 145 -0.96 17.68 16.07
C LYS A 145 -1.03 17.47 17.58
N LYS A 146 -2.23 17.22 18.14
CA LYS A 146 -2.37 16.84 19.56
C LYS A 146 -1.66 15.51 19.87
N GLN A 147 -1.88 14.49 19.04
CA GLN A 147 -1.19 13.19 19.19
C GLN A 147 0.33 13.35 19.13
N TYR A 148 0.84 14.19 18.22
CA TYR A 148 2.26 14.50 18.13
C TYR A 148 2.78 15.14 19.43
N THR A 149 2.10 16.15 19.99
CA THR A 149 2.52 16.77 21.26
C THR A 149 2.48 15.80 22.46
N ILE A 150 1.58 14.82 22.47
CA ILE A 150 1.53 13.76 23.48
C ILE A 150 2.74 12.81 23.32
N LEU A 151 3.07 12.44 22.08
CA LEU A 151 4.25 11.63 21.75
C LEU A 151 5.57 12.34 22.10
N GLU A 152 5.70 13.65 21.83
CA GLU A 152 6.85 14.46 22.25
C GLU A 152 7.03 14.45 23.77
N HIS A 153 5.93 14.59 24.52
CA HIS A 153 5.98 14.55 25.98
C HIS A 153 6.37 13.16 26.50
N SER A 154 5.79 12.09 25.96
CA SER A 154 6.11 10.71 26.33
C SER A 154 7.57 10.35 25.99
N PHE A 155 8.06 10.79 24.82
CA PHE A 155 9.46 10.62 24.44
C PHE A 155 10.40 11.32 25.42
N LYS A 156 10.07 12.53 25.86
CA LYS A 156 10.86 13.27 26.85
C LYS A 156 10.87 12.59 28.21
N GLU A 157 9.74 12.06 28.68
CA GLU A 157 9.68 11.27 29.92
C GLU A 157 10.51 9.98 29.82
N LEU A 158 10.46 9.28 28.70
CA LEU A 158 11.30 8.10 28.44
C LEU A 158 12.79 8.46 28.41
N GLN A 159 13.15 9.62 27.84
CA GLN A 159 14.52 10.12 27.82
C GLN A 159 15.01 10.45 29.24
N ASP A 160 14.20 11.11 30.08
CA ASP A 160 14.54 11.38 31.48
C ASP A 160 14.61 10.10 32.33
N LYS A 161 13.69 9.15 32.16
CA LYS A 161 13.75 7.82 32.80
C LYS A 161 15.02 7.05 32.40
N HIS A 162 15.40 7.10 31.12
CA HIS A 162 16.64 6.49 30.63
C HIS A 162 17.88 7.15 31.25
N ARG A 163 17.90 8.50 31.33
CA ARG A 163 18.99 9.25 31.98
C ARG A 163 19.13 8.87 33.46
N LEU A 164 18.04 8.85 34.22
CA LEU A 164 18.04 8.45 35.63
C LEU A 164 18.52 7.01 35.83
N THR A 165 18.13 6.11 34.93
CA THR A 165 18.58 4.70 34.96
C THR A 165 20.08 4.59 34.64
N ALA A 166 20.59 5.38 33.71
CA ALA A 166 22.02 5.44 33.40
C ALA A 166 22.84 6.04 34.56
N GLU A 167 22.34 7.09 35.22
CA GLU A 167 22.93 7.68 36.43
C GLU A 167 22.97 6.66 37.59
N SER A 168 21.87 5.94 37.83
CA SER A 168 21.78 4.86 38.84
C SER A 168 22.72 3.69 38.54
N LYS A 169 22.76 3.22 37.28
CA LYS A 169 23.72 2.21 36.83
C LYS A 169 25.16 2.65 37.10
N GLY A 170 25.52 3.90 36.75
CA GLY A 170 26.85 4.45 36.99
C GLY A 170 27.20 4.62 38.47
N ALA A 171 26.21 4.75 39.36
CA ALA A 171 26.41 4.71 40.81
C ALA A 171 26.70 3.28 41.30
N LEU A 172 25.91 2.30 40.84
CA LEU A 172 26.10 0.87 41.17
C LEU A 172 27.43 0.32 40.65
N GLU A 173 27.89 0.74 39.46
CA GLU A 173 29.22 0.38 38.94
C GLU A 173 30.36 0.91 39.82
N LYS A 174 30.23 2.13 40.35
CA LYS A 174 31.19 2.70 41.32
C LYS A 174 31.17 1.98 42.66
N GLU A 175 29.98 1.63 43.15
CA GLU A 175 29.79 0.81 44.37
C GLU A 175 30.44 -0.57 44.22
N LEU A 176 30.24 -1.23 43.07
CA LEU A 176 30.86 -2.51 42.74
C LEU A 176 32.40 -2.43 42.77
N ILE A 177 32.98 -1.41 42.13
CA ILE A 177 34.44 -1.18 42.13
C ILE A 177 34.94 -0.91 43.57
N ARG A 178 34.20 -0.12 44.36
CA ARG A 178 34.52 0.15 45.78
C ARG A 178 34.52 -1.13 46.63
N LEU A 179 33.51 -1.98 46.46
CA LEU A 179 33.40 -3.26 47.16
C LEU A 179 34.49 -4.24 46.72
N GLN A 180 34.82 -4.30 45.43
CA GLN A 180 35.95 -5.12 44.93
C GLN A 180 37.29 -4.67 45.52
N ALA A 181 37.56 -3.37 45.59
CA ALA A 181 38.76 -2.83 46.22
C ALA A 181 38.81 -3.14 47.74
N SER A 182 37.67 -3.02 48.43
CA SER A 182 37.56 -3.39 49.86
C SER A 182 37.84 -4.89 50.07
N LEU A 183 37.26 -5.76 49.25
CA LEU A 183 37.48 -7.20 49.30
C LEU A 183 38.94 -7.58 49.02
N GLN A 184 39.60 -6.94 48.05
CA GLN A 184 41.03 -7.14 47.81
C GLN A 184 41.88 -6.71 49.02
N SER A 185 41.51 -5.60 49.68
CA SER A 185 42.15 -5.16 50.92
C SER A 185 41.99 -6.20 52.03
N GLU A 186 40.78 -6.70 52.29
CA GLU A 186 40.53 -7.75 53.28
C GLU A 186 41.25 -9.07 52.98
N LEU A 187 41.30 -9.49 51.70
CA LEU A 187 42.07 -10.68 51.31
C LEU A 187 43.58 -10.49 51.54
N SER A 188 44.10 -9.29 51.31
CA SER A 188 45.52 -8.98 51.55
C SER A 188 45.87 -8.93 53.04
N THR A 189 45.02 -8.31 53.88
CA THR A 189 45.21 -8.27 55.33
C THR A 189 45.03 -9.66 55.94
N LYS A 190 44.04 -10.44 55.49
CA LYS A 190 43.88 -11.85 55.89
C LYS A 190 45.13 -12.67 55.59
N LYS A 191 45.69 -12.55 54.37
CA LYS A 191 46.93 -13.23 53.99
C LYS A 191 48.11 -12.83 54.89
N GLN A 192 48.19 -11.56 55.30
CA GLN A 192 49.18 -11.09 56.26
C GLN A 192 48.96 -11.70 57.66
N THR A 193 47.72 -11.74 58.16
CA THR A 193 47.42 -12.36 59.46
C THR A 193 47.64 -13.87 59.46
N ASP A 194 47.38 -14.56 58.34
CA ASP A 194 47.66 -15.99 58.20
C ASP A 194 49.19 -16.25 58.21
N SER A 195 50.00 -15.39 57.59
CA SER A 195 51.48 -15.45 57.70
C SER A 195 51.96 -15.26 59.13
N GLN A 196 51.48 -14.20 59.81
CA GLN A 196 51.83 -13.92 61.21
C GLN A 196 51.41 -15.06 62.15
N LYS A 197 50.26 -15.69 61.89
CA LYS A 197 49.81 -16.88 62.61
C LYS A 197 50.77 -18.05 62.40
N MET A 198 51.18 -18.34 61.16
CA MET A 198 52.14 -19.41 60.87
C MET A 198 53.50 -19.16 61.54
N GLU A 199 53.96 -17.91 61.57
CA GLU A 199 55.19 -17.51 62.27
C GLU A 199 55.09 -17.73 63.79
N LEU A 200 53.95 -17.35 64.40
CA LEU A 200 53.68 -17.57 65.83
C LEU A 200 53.53 -19.06 66.18
N GLU A 201 52.87 -19.86 65.32
CA GLU A 201 52.76 -21.31 65.49
C GLU A 201 54.13 -22.00 65.40
N ALA A 202 54.99 -21.57 64.46
CA ALA A 202 56.36 -22.06 64.35
C ALA A 202 57.20 -21.70 65.60
N HIS A 203 57.12 -20.44 66.07
CA HIS A 203 57.80 -20.02 67.29
C HIS A 203 57.30 -20.76 68.53
N PHE A 204 55.99 -21.01 68.64
CA PHE A 204 55.42 -21.81 69.73
C PHE A 204 55.95 -23.25 69.72
N MET A 205 56.06 -23.88 68.55
CA MET A 205 56.60 -25.24 68.42
C MET A 205 58.10 -25.31 68.81
N GLU A 206 58.89 -24.29 68.46
CA GLU A 206 60.31 -24.24 68.85
C GLU A 206 60.45 -24.04 70.37
N MET A 207 59.73 -23.07 70.96
CA MET A 207 59.71 -22.88 72.42
C MET A 207 59.23 -24.13 73.17
N LYS A 208 58.31 -24.90 72.58
CA LYS A 208 57.87 -26.18 73.14
C LYS A 208 58.98 -27.24 73.11
N ARG A 209 59.71 -27.37 72.00
CA ARG A 209 60.91 -28.24 71.91
C ARG A 209 61.96 -27.85 72.93
N GLU A 210 62.24 -26.56 73.08
CA GLU A 210 63.21 -26.08 74.07
C GLU A 210 62.75 -26.40 75.51
N ASN A 211 61.46 -26.21 75.81
CA ASN A 211 60.91 -26.55 77.13
C ASN A 211 61.01 -28.06 77.42
N GLU A 212 60.73 -28.92 76.45
CA GLU A 212 60.89 -30.37 76.56
C GLU A 212 62.38 -30.76 76.76
N LEU A 213 63.30 -30.13 76.03
CA LEU A 213 64.75 -30.31 76.21
C LEU A 213 65.21 -29.89 77.62
N LEU A 214 64.74 -28.74 78.12
CA LEU A 214 65.05 -28.25 79.47
C LEU A 214 64.47 -29.16 80.55
N ARG A 215 63.26 -29.70 80.38
CA ARG A 215 62.66 -30.70 81.28
C ARG A 215 63.48 -31.98 81.33
N ASN A 216 63.95 -32.47 80.18
CA ASN A 216 64.80 -33.66 80.12
C ASN A 216 66.13 -33.43 80.85
N LYS A 217 66.81 -32.31 80.59
CA LYS A 217 68.05 -31.92 81.31
C LYS A 217 67.82 -31.79 82.83
N LEU A 218 66.69 -31.23 83.25
CA LEU A 218 66.33 -31.12 84.67
C LEU A 218 66.09 -32.50 85.31
N ALA A 219 65.45 -33.43 84.59
CA ALA A 219 65.24 -34.79 85.05
C ALA A 219 66.57 -35.56 85.19
N GLU A 220 67.48 -35.42 84.22
CA GLU A 220 68.84 -35.97 84.27
C GLU A 220 69.63 -35.42 85.47
N ALA A 221 69.62 -34.09 85.66
CA ALA A 221 70.26 -33.44 86.79
C ALA A 221 69.67 -33.90 88.15
N THR A 222 68.35 -34.07 88.23
CA THR A 222 67.67 -34.57 89.43
C THR A 222 68.03 -36.02 89.73
N LEU A 223 68.19 -36.87 88.71
CA LEU A 223 68.65 -38.24 88.87
C LEU A 223 70.11 -38.29 89.35
N MET A 224 70.97 -37.43 88.80
CA MET A 224 72.36 -37.32 89.21
C MET A 224 72.48 -36.80 90.65
N GLN A 225 71.68 -35.80 91.05
CA GLN A 225 71.59 -35.32 92.43
C GLN A 225 71.21 -36.46 93.39
N LYS A 226 70.15 -37.21 93.09
CA LYS A 226 69.72 -38.36 93.93
C LYS A 226 70.80 -39.43 94.07
N LYS A 227 71.59 -39.66 93.01
CA LYS A 227 72.73 -40.59 93.08
C LYS A 227 73.82 -40.05 94.02
N LEU A 228 74.18 -38.78 93.89
CA LEU A 228 75.15 -38.14 94.79
C LEU A 228 74.68 -38.11 96.26
N GLU A 229 73.38 -37.91 96.50
CA GLU A 229 72.77 -38.02 97.84
C GLU A 229 72.89 -39.44 98.40
N GLN A 230 72.67 -40.48 97.57
CA GLN A 230 72.87 -41.88 97.96
C GLN A 230 74.35 -42.18 98.26
N ASP A 231 75.27 -41.68 97.43
CA ASP A 231 76.72 -41.85 97.63
C ASP A 231 77.17 -41.15 98.93
N ILE A 232 76.65 -39.95 99.25
CA ILE A 232 76.90 -39.26 100.52
C ILE A 232 76.39 -40.08 101.72
N VAL A 233 75.18 -40.65 101.64
CA VAL A 233 74.64 -41.51 102.71
C VAL A 233 75.45 -42.80 102.87
N ALA A 234 75.97 -43.38 101.79
CA ALA A 234 76.88 -44.53 101.85
C ALA A 234 78.19 -44.17 102.57
N LEU A 235 78.84 -43.07 102.17
CA LEU A 235 80.07 -42.56 102.79
C LEU A 235 79.87 -42.19 104.28
N GLN A 236 78.70 -41.65 104.65
CA GLN A 236 78.34 -41.40 106.05
C GLN A 236 78.23 -42.69 106.88
N LYS A 237 77.69 -43.77 106.30
CA LYS A 237 77.64 -45.09 106.97
C LYS A 237 79.03 -45.71 107.10
N GLU A 238 79.88 -45.62 106.07
CA GLU A 238 81.27 -46.07 106.16
C GLU A 238 82.04 -45.28 107.22
N LYS A 239 81.89 -43.96 107.28
CA LYS A 239 82.45 -43.12 108.34
C LYS A 239 81.99 -43.56 109.73
N ALA A 240 80.69 -43.81 109.91
CA ALA A 240 80.14 -44.25 111.19
C ALA A 240 80.67 -45.63 111.62
N ASN A 241 80.84 -46.56 110.67
CA ASN A 241 81.49 -47.86 110.94
C ASN A 241 82.95 -47.66 111.37
N ILE A 242 83.72 -46.83 110.68
CA ILE A 242 85.13 -46.52 111.04
C ILE A 242 85.20 -45.84 112.43
N GLU A 243 84.26 -44.95 112.75
CA GLU A 243 84.17 -44.34 114.09
C GLU A 243 83.82 -45.38 115.17
N TYR A 244 82.95 -46.35 114.88
CA TYR A 244 82.64 -47.45 115.77
C TYR A 244 83.84 -48.39 115.99
N ASP A 245 84.52 -48.80 114.93
CA ASP A 245 85.74 -49.62 114.99
C ASP A 245 86.84 -48.91 115.79
N LYS A 246 87.01 -47.60 115.58
CA LYS A 246 87.94 -46.76 116.35
C LYS A 246 87.58 -46.76 117.85
N ILE A 247 86.30 -46.63 118.21
CA ILE A 247 85.85 -46.68 119.61
C ILE A 247 86.12 -48.06 120.21
N ALA A 248 85.78 -49.14 119.49
CA ALA A 248 86.03 -50.51 119.93
C ALA A 248 87.53 -50.78 120.18
N GLU A 249 88.41 -50.31 119.29
CA GLU A 249 89.85 -50.49 119.48
C GLU A 249 90.40 -49.61 120.62
N THR A 250 89.88 -48.38 120.77
CA THR A 250 90.22 -47.51 121.91
C THR A 250 89.86 -48.19 123.24
N GLN A 251 88.69 -48.81 123.35
CA GLN A 251 88.27 -49.54 124.56
C GLN A 251 89.19 -50.74 124.88
N LYS A 252 89.72 -51.44 123.87
CA LYS A 252 90.72 -52.51 124.10
C LYS A 252 92.02 -51.94 124.66
N PHE A 253 92.51 -50.81 124.14
CA PHE A 253 93.70 -50.14 124.67
C PHE A 253 93.47 -49.65 126.11
N ASP A 254 92.31 -49.08 126.42
CA ASP A 254 91.97 -48.65 127.79
C ASP A 254 91.89 -49.83 128.77
N GLN A 255 91.36 -50.99 128.36
CA GLN A 255 91.39 -52.21 129.17
C GLN A 255 92.82 -52.71 129.42
N ALA A 256 93.71 -52.65 128.43
CA ALA A 256 95.13 -52.99 128.60
C ALA A 256 95.82 -52.02 129.59
N ILE A 257 95.57 -50.71 129.47
CA ILE A 257 96.08 -49.69 130.40
C ILE A 257 95.55 -49.91 131.82
N ALA A 258 94.28 -50.29 131.98
CA ALA A 258 93.71 -50.64 133.28
C ALA A 258 94.40 -51.88 133.91
N GLY A 259 94.69 -52.90 133.10
CA GLY A 259 95.46 -54.08 133.51
C GLY A 259 96.88 -53.71 134.00
N TYR A 260 97.59 -52.86 133.27
CA TYR A 260 98.92 -52.38 133.69
C TYR A 260 98.86 -51.51 134.95
N LYS A 261 97.84 -50.67 135.12
CA LYS A 261 97.63 -49.90 136.38
C LYS A 261 97.35 -50.82 137.57
N ALA A 262 96.60 -51.91 137.39
CA ALA A 262 96.36 -52.90 138.45
C ALA A 262 97.66 -53.60 138.88
N GLN A 263 98.54 -53.97 137.93
CA GLN A 263 99.88 -54.50 138.25
C GLN A 263 100.78 -53.48 138.95
N ILE A 264 100.79 -52.22 138.52
CA ILE A 264 101.59 -51.16 139.17
C ILE A 264 101.17 -50.98 140.64
N ASN A 265 99.86 -51.01 140.93
CA ASN A 265 99.35 -50.89 142.29
C ASN A 265 99.69 -52.10 143.18
N SER A 266 99.77 -53.32 142.63
CA SER A 266 100.22 -54.49 143.43
C SER A 266 101.72 -54.47 143.72
N PHE A 267 102.55 -53.89 142.85
CA PHE A 267 104.00 -53.74 143.08
C PHE A 267 104.38 -52.55 143.98
N GLN A 268 103.52 -51.54 144.12
CA GLN A 268 103.78 -50.39 145.01
C GLN A 268 103.48 -50.66 146.49
N ALA A 269 102.74 -51.72 146.83
CA ALA A 269 102.33 -52.04 148.19
C ALA A 269 103.46 -52.63 149.09
N GLU A 270 104.54 -53.17 148.51
CA GLU A 270 105.54 -53.94 149.28
C GLU A 270 106.90 -53.21 149.47
N LYS A 271 107.10 -52.03 148.86
CA LYS A 271 108.42 -51.38 148.76
C LYS A 271 108.56 -50.01 149.46
N LYS A 272 107.77 -49.70 150.50
CA LYS A 272 108.00 -48.46 151.29
C LYS A 272 107.64 -48.53 152.77
N ARG A 273 108.34 -49.41 153.49
CA ARG A 273 108.42 -49.45 154.97
C ARG A 273 109.73 -48.79 155.45
N LEU A 274 109.83 -47.45 155.42
CA LEU A 274 110.92 -46.66 156.04
C LEU A 274 110.67 -45.14 155.94
N SER A 275 110.74 -44.43 157.08
CA SER A 275 110.74 -42.95 157.25
C SER A 275 109.49 -42.21 156.69
N MET A 276 108.50 -41.70 157.45
CA MET A 276 108.38 -41.25 158.85
C MET A 276 109.26 -40.06 159.29
N THR A 277 108.61 -38.91 159.46
CA THR A 277 109.07 -37.81 160.34
C THR A 277 107.84 -37.22 161.03
N LEU A 278 107.76 -37.40 162.35
CA LEU A 278 106.60 -37.04 163.18
C LEU A 278 106.68 -35.58 163.66
N ASP A 279 105.53 -34.89 163.61
CA ASP A 279 104.77 -34.36 164.75
C ASP A 279 105.47 -33.54 165.84
N GLU A 280 104.88 -32.55 166.51
CA GLU A 280 103.66 -31.71 166.41
C GLU A 280 103.44 -31.15 167.85
N LYS A 281 102.41 -30.30 168.03
CA LYS A 281 101.65 -30.14 169.30
C LYS A 281 102.33 -29.34 170.43
N LYS A 282 101.59 -28.68 171.35
CA LYS A 282 100.60 -29.14 172.36
C LYS A 282 99.89 -27.90 172.97
N GLU A 283 98.76 -27.90 173.69
CA GLU A 283 97.71 -28.90 173.99
C GLU A 283 96.46 -28.19 174.56
N GLN A 284 95.37 -28.96 174.78
CA GLN A 284 94.46 -28.74 175.90
C GLN A 284 94.46 -30.01 176.78
N GLU A 285 95.06 -29.96 177.97
CA GLU A 285 95.05 -31.05 178.95
C GLU A 285 94.39 -30.59 180.27
N ARG A 286 93.61 -31.48 180.89
CA ARG A 286 93.21 -31.38 182.31
C ARG A 286 94.29 -32.05 183.15
N HIS A 287 94.52 -31.53 184.37
CA HIS A 287 95.27 -32.10 185.52
C HIS A 287 95.87 -33.50 185.32
N GLU A 288 97.16 -33.75 185.61
CA GLU A 288 97.71 -33.65 186.97
C GLU A 288 99.22 -33.34 187.08
N HIS A 289 99.52 -32.41 188.00
CA HIS A 289 100.64 -32.41 188.95
C HIS A 289 102.12 -32.45 188.50
N ASP A 290 102.67 -31.25 188.33
CA ASP A 290 103.98 -30.76 188.82
C ASP A 290 105.13 -31.75 189.11
N LYS A 291 106.21 -31.55 188.35
CA LYS A 291 107.58 -31.40 188.90
C LYS A 291 108.10 -30.01 188.45
N ALA A 292 108.81 -29.22 189.25
CA ALA A 292 109.45 -29.55 190.52
C ALA A 292 109.43 -28.39 191.51
N PHE A 293 109.41 -28.73 192.79
CA PHE A 293 110.00 -27.90 193.84
C PHE A 293 111.51 -27.74 193.58
N GLN A 294 112.06 -26.55 193.89
CA GLN A 294 113.42 -26.04 193.56
C GLN A 294 113.53 -25.37 192.16
N THR A 295 113.68 -24.04 192.06
CA THR A 295 113.77 -23.03 193.15
C THR A 295 113.31 -21.64 192.73
N LEU A 296 112.70 -20.92 193.67
CA LEU A 296 112.63 -19.45 193.72
C LEU A 296 114.03 -18.85 193.42
N GLN A 297 114.17 -17.64 192.87
CA GLN A 297 113.85 -16.37 193.54
C GLN A 297 114.11 -15.19 192.56
N LYS A 298 113.41 -14.05 192.73
CA LYS A 298 113.37 -12.88 191.80
C LYS A 298 112.41 -13.11 190.60
N GLU A 299 111.09 -13.01 190.73
CA GLU A 299 110.27 -11.86 191.22
C GLU A 299 110.54 -10.52 190.49
N ARG A 300 109.55 -9.67 190.17
CA ARG A 300 108.07 -9.86 190.08
C ARG A 300 107.38 -8.79 189.18
N GLU A 301 108.15 -8.00 188.43
CA GLU A 301 107.73 -6.64 188.02
C GLU A 301 107.22 -6.50 186.57
N THR A 302 107.43 -7.49 185.70
CA THR A 302 107.10 -7.39 184.25
C THR A 302 105.65 -7.72 183.90
N LYS A 303 104.83 -8.21 184.84
CA LYS A 303 103.48 -8.71 184.55
C LYS A 303 102.47 -7.63 184.11
N LEU A 304 102.66 -6.37 184.52
CA LEU A 304 101.67 -5.30 184.27
C LEU A 304 101.70 -4.66 182.87
N LYS A 305 102.64 -5.04 181.99
CA LYS A 305 102.71 -4.49 180.61
C LYS A 305 102.10 -5.38 179.52
N LEU A 306 102.09 -6.70 179.70
CA LEU A 306 101.70 -7.64 178.63
C LEU A 306 100.17 -7.82 178.47
N ASP A 307 99.39 -7.51 179.51
CA ASP A 307 97.92 -7.59 179.44
C ASP A 307 97.29 -6.46 178.60
N ALA A 308 98.04 -5.38 178.29
CA ALA A 308 97.58 -4.29 177.45
C ALA A 308 97.56 -4.66 175.95
N ASP A 309 98.68 -5.20 175.45
CA ASP A 309 98.88 -5.50 174.02
C ASP A 309 97.93 -6.59 173.50
N LEU A 310 97.55 -7.54 174.36
CA LEU A 310 96.60 -8.62 174.01
C LEU A 310 95.19 -8.09 173.72
N SER A 311 94.77 -7.03 174.41
CA SER A 311 93.43 -6.43 174.23
C SER A 311 93.31 -5.68 172.90
N GLU A 312 94.39 -5.05 172.44
CA GLU A 312 94.41 -4.33 171.17
C GLU A 312 94.34 -5.29 169.96
N ALA A 313 95.08 -6.41 170.00
CA ALA A 313 95.05 -7.43 168.94
C ALA A 313 93.69 -8.13 168.77
N GLN A 314 92.94 -8.34 169.86
CA GLN A 314 91.58 -8.90 169.78
C GLN A 314 90.59 -7.94 169.09
N ARG A 315 90.82 -6.62 169.20
CA ARG A 315 89.99 -5.59 168.58
C ARG A 315 90.11 -5.58 167.06
N THR A 316 91.32 -5.74 166.52
CA THR A 316 91.60 -5.78 165.07
C THR A 316 90.95 -6.97 164.37
N ILE A 317 90.93 -8.15 165.02
CA ILE A 317 90.29 -9.36 164.46
C ILE A 317 88.77 -9.19 164.34
N GLN A 318 88.13 -8.54 165.31
CA GLN A 318 86.69 -8.24 165.23
C GLN A 318 86.36 -7.29 164.06
N VAL A 319 87.17 -6.24 163.84
CA VAL A 319 87.00 -5.31 162.71
C VAL A 319 87.08 -6.06 161.37
N LEU A 320 88.14 -6.83 161.14
CA LEU A 320 88.31 -7.59 159.89
C LEU A 320 87.20 -8.64 159.65
N THR A 321 86.61 -9.18 160.72
CA THR A 321 85.47 -10.11 160.63
C THR A 321 84.19 -9.41 160.16
N VAL A 322 84.00 -8.14 160.53
CA VAL A 322 82.90 -7.30 160.03
C VAL A 322 83.17 -6.92 158.58
N ASP A 323 84.37 -6.45 158.25
CA ASP A 323 84.75 -6.09 156.87
C ASP A 323 84.57 -7.26 155.88
N TYR A 324 84.94 -8.49 156.29
CA TYR A 324 84.72 -9.69 155.48
C TYR A 324 83.23 -10.01 155.28
N LYS A 325 82.39 -9.85 156.31
CA LYS A 325 80.93 -10.02 156.19
C LYS A 325 80.32 -8.98 155.25
N ASP A 326 80.74 -7.73 155.35
CA ASP A 326 80.28 -6.63 154.49
C ASP A 326 80.73 -6.82 153.04
N ALA A 327 81.97 -7.28 152.81
CA ALA A 327 82.46 -7.62 151.47
C ALA A 327 81.68 -8.80 150.86
N ARG A 328 81.38 -9.83 151.65
CA ARG A 328 80.58 -10.98 151.21
C ARG A 328 79.14 -10.59 150.88
N GLN A 329 78.49 -9.74 151.69
CA GLN A 329 77.17 -9.20 151.36
C GLN A 329 77.18 -8.34 150.09
N LYS A 330 78.25 -7.59 149.83
CA LYS A 330 78.38 -6.83 148.57
C LYS A 330 78.51 -7.75 147.36
N LEU A 331 79.26 -8.85 147.47
CA LEU A 331 79.38 -9.84 146.40
C LEU A 331 78.02 -10.52 146.11
N GLU A 332 77.32 -10.97 147.15
CA GLU A 332 76.02 -11.63 147.04
C GLU A 332 74.96 -10.71 146.39
N ARG A 333 75.00 -9.39 146.69
CA ARG A 333 74.17 -8.39 145.99
C ARG A 333 74.56 -8.23 144.52
N LEU A 334 75.86 -8.20 144.19
CA LEU A 334 76.33 -8.11 142.81
C LEU A 334 75.98 -9.35 141.98
N GLU A 335 75.98 -10.54 142.58
CA GLU A 335 75.55 -11.78 141.94
C GLU A 335 74.04 -11.76 141.66
N GLN A 336 73.22 -11.30 142.63
CA GLN A 336 71.78 -11.09 142.44
C GLN A 336 71.48 -10.03 141.36
N ASP A 337 72.19 -8.90 141.37
CA ASP A 337 72.08 -7.86 140.34
C ASP A 337 72.48 -8.38 138.96
N HIS A 338 73.53 -9.20 138.87
CA HIS A 338 73.97 -9.82 137.61
C HIS A 338 72.93 -10.80 137.05
N GLU A 339 72.35 -11.65 137.89
CA GLU A 339 71.29 -12.59 137.46
C GLU A 339 69.99 -11.85 137.09
N ALA A 340 69.65 -10.77 137.80
CA ALA A 340 68.55 -9.87 137.44
C ALA A 340 68.79 -9.15 136.08
N VAL A 341 70.03 -8.76 135.78
CA VAL A 341 70.38 -8.20 134.47
C VAL A 341 70.34 -9.27 133.37
N LEU A 342 70.87 -10.47 133.60
CA LEU A 342 70.84 -11.56 132.62
C LEU A 342 69.41 -12.00 132.27
N THR A 343 68.53 -12.13 133.27
CA THR A 343 67.10 -12.45 133.04
C THR A 343 66.39 -11.33 132.27
N LYS A 344 66.73 -10.06 132.55
CA LYS A 344 66.22 -8.90 131.81
C LYS A 344 66.71 -8.86 130.37
N VAL A 345 67.98 -9.17 130.11
CA VAL A 345 68.55 -9.29 128.74
C VAL A 345 67.82 -10.37 127.95
N LYS A 346 67.70 -11.59 128.47
CA LYS A 346 66.96 -12.69 127.81
C LYS A 346 65.50 -12.32 127.51
N THR A 347 64.86 -11.57 128.40
CA THR A 347 63.49 -11.08 128.21
C THR A 347 63.42 -10.06 127.07
N LEU A 348 64.38 -9.13 127.00
CA LEU A 348 64.48 -8.13 125.92
C LEU A 348 64.84 -8.75 124.57
N GLU A 349 65.69 -9.78 124.54
CA GLU A 349 66.03 -10.54 123.33
C GLU A 349 64.78 -11.26 122.79
N SER A 350 64.04 -11.97 123.64
CA SER A 350 62.77 -12.62 123.24
C SER A 350 61.71 -11.61 122.75
N GLN A 351 61.64 -10.42 123.37
CA GLN A 351 60.79 -9.32 122.88
C GLN A 351 61.26 -8.78 121.53
N HIS A 352 62.58 -8.63 121.32
CA HIS A 352 63.16 -8.19 120.06
C HIS A 352 62.84 -9.16 118.92
N ASP A 353 63.08 -10.47 119.13
CA ASP A 353 62.76 -11.50 118.14
C ASP A 353 61.26 -11.52 117.79
N THR A 354 60.40 -11.35 118.80
CA THR A 354 58.95 -11.26 118.62
C THR A 354 58.56 -10.04 117.76
N GLU A 355 59.16 -8.87 118.00
CA GLU A 355 58.90 -7.67 117.19
C GLU A 355 59.52 -7.76 115.78
N VAL A 356 60.67 -8.44 115.61
CA VAL A 356 61.24 -8.72 114.29
C VAL A 356 60.30 -9.62 113.48
N LEU A 357 59.75 -10.68 114.08
CA LEU A 357 58.76 -11.57 113.44
C LEU A 357 57.45 -10.85 113.10
N LYS A 358 56.94 -9.98 113.97
CA LYS A 358 55.79 -9.12 113.66
C LYS A 358 56.09 -8.18 112.50
N ARG A 359 57.26 -7.53 112.50
CA ARG A 359 57.67 -6.60 111.44
C ARG A 359 57.79 -7.29 110.08
N THR A 360 58.37 -8.49 110.02
CA THR A 360 58.47 -9.25 108.76
C THR A 360 57.11 -9.76 108.29
N GLY A 361 56.22 -10.17 109.20
CA GLY A 361 54.82 -10.49 108.89
C GLY A 361 54.08 -9.31 108.25
N ILE A 362 54.06 -8.16 108.94
CA ILE A 362 53.43 -6.91 108.46
C ILE A 362 54.07 -6.42 107.14
N GLN A 363 55.38 -6.60 106.96
CA GLN A 363 56.05 -6.27 105.70
C GLN A 363 55.61 -7.20 104.54
N GLY A 364 55.38 -8.49 104.83
CA GLY A 364 54.81 -9.45 103.88
C GLY A 364 53.38 -9.11 103.49
N GLU A 365 52.53 -8.82 104.48
CA GLU A 365 51.14 -8.38 104.28
C GLU A 365 51.05 -7.09 103.46
N ASN A 366 51.85 -6.07 103.80
CA ASN A 366 51.92 -4.83 103.03
C ASN A 366 52.34 -5.07 101.58
N LYS A 367 53.29 -5.99 101.32
CA LYS A 367 53.68 -6.34 99.95
C LYS A 367 52.52 -7.01 99.21
N GLN A 368 51.82 -7.95 99.83
CA GLN A 368 50.63 -8.58 99.24
C GLN A 368 49.52 -7.57 98.94
N LEU A 369 49.28 -6.61 99.83
CA LEU A 369 48.33 -5.52 99.61
C LEU A 369 48.76 -4.59 98.47
N MET A 370 50.05 -4.25 98.36
CA MET A 370 50.57 -3.48 97.20
C MET A 370 50.39 -4.23 95.88
N ASP A 371 50.69 -5.54 95.85
CA ASP A 371 50.52 -6.38 94.66
C ASP A 371 49.03 -6.50 94.28
N GLN A 372 48.13 -6.62 95.27
CA GLN A 372 46.67 -6.60 95.04
C GLN A 372 46.18 -5.24 94.50
N VAL A 373 46.64 -4.13 95.08
CA VAL A 373 46.30 -2.78 94.58
C VAL A 373 46.81 -2.57 93.15
N ALA A 374 48.02 -3.06 92.82
CA ALA A 374 48.53 -3.02 91.45
C ALA A 374 47.65 -3.82 90.47
N GLN A 375 47.20 -5.03 90.87
CA GLN A 375 46.28 -5.85 90.07
C GLN A 375 44.87 -5.24 89.93
N LEU A 376 44.38 -4.54 90.96
CA LEU A 376 43.10 -3.84 90.89
C LEU A 376 43.21 -2.62 89.97
N ASN A 377 44.29 -1.84 90.06
CA ASN A 377 44.55 -0.70 89.18
C ASN A 377 44.68 -1.10 87.70
N THR A 378 45.26 -2.26 87.38
CA THR A 378 45.31 -2.76 85.99
C THR A 378 43.94 -3.24 85.51
N LYS A 379 43.16 -3.92 86.36
CA LYS A 379 41.77 -4.29 86.05
C LYS A 379 40.86 -3.08 85.86
N GLU A 380 40.99 -2.05 86.69
CA GLU A 380 40.24 -0.80 86.56
C GLU A 380 40.56 -0.09 85.24
N LYS A 381 41.84 0.01 84.87
CA LYS A 381 42.26 0.57 83.57
C LYS A 381 41.72 -0.25 82.39
N GLN A 382 41.72 -1.57 82.49
CA GLN A 382 41.15 -2.44 81.45
C GLN A 382 39.64 -2.22 81.33
N LEU A 383 38.90 -2.31 82.43
CA LEU A 383 37.44 -2.10 82.44
C LEU A 383 37.04 -0.69 81.99
N SER A 384 37.85 0.34 82.31
CA SER A 384 37.63 1.70 81.84
C SER A 384 37.77 1.80 80.31
N LYS A 385 38.75 1.10 79.73
CA LYS A 385 38.92 1.00 78.28
C LYS A 385 37.79 0.19 77.64
N ASP A 386 37.44 -0.96 78.18
CA ASP A 386 36.34 -1.78 77.66
C ASP A 386 35.02 -0.98 77.69
N LEU A 387 34.80 -0.14 78.70
CA LEU A 387 33.67 0.79 78.78
C LEU A 387 33.72 1.95 77.78
N THR A 388 34.90 2.42 77.34
CA THR A 388 34.98 3.40 76.24
C THR A 388 34.70 2.74 74.90
N ASP A 389 35.32 1.59 74.66
CA ASP A 389 35.23 0.86 73.39
C ASP A 389 33.77 0.40 73.15
N LEU A 390 33.09 -0.14 74.17
CA LEU A 390 31.66 -0.50 74.10
C LEU A 390 30.72 0.70 73.92
N ARG A 391 31.08 1.89 74.40
CA ARG A 391 30.28 3.12 74.18
C ARG A 391 30.40 3.61 72.75
N GLU A 392 31.59 3.49 72.16
CA GLU A 392 31.81 3.83 70.76
C GLU A 392 31.14 2.82 69.82
N GLU A 393 31.26 1.51 70.10
CA GLU A 393 30.52 0.47 69.37
C GLU A 393 29.00 0.72 69.45
N LYS A 394 28.46 0.98 70.65
CA LYS A 394 27.05 1.34 70.83
C LYS A 394 26.65 2.54 69.95
N LYS A 395 27.45 3.62 69.95
CA LYS A 395 27.17 4.82 69.15
C LYS A 395 27.13 4.49 67.64
N ASN A 396 28.09 3.69 67.16
CA ASN A 396 28.16 3.26 65.77
C ASN A 396 26.96 2.37 65.38
N LEU A 397 26.50 1.51 66.29
CA LEU A 397 25.28 0.71 66.12
C LEU A 397 24.01 1.59 66.10
N GLU A 398 23.90 2.60 66.98
CA GLU A 398 22.78 3.55 66.97
C GLU A 398 22.75 4.39 65.67
N GLU A 399 23.90 4.85 65.18
CA GLU A 399 24.00 5.58 63.90
C GLU A 399 23.64 4.71 62.68
N SER A 400 24.13 3.47 62.64
CA SER A 400 23.82 2.53 61.55
C SER A 400 22.35 2.11 61.56
N TYR A 401 21.77 1.85 62.74
CA TYR A 401 20.33 1.62 62.90
C TYR A 401 19.49 2.81 62.42
N SER A 402 19.89 4.04 62.78
CA SER A 402 19.19 5.24 62.31
C SER A 402 19.25 5.39 60.78
N LYS A 403 20.40 5.11 60.15
CA LYS A 403 20.56 5.12 58.69
C LYS A 403 19.70 4.05 58.02
N LEU A 404 19.71 2.82 58.54
CA LEU A 404 18.90 1.71 58.03
C LEU A 404 17.40 2.01 58.14
N LYS A 405 16.96 2.60 59.27
CA LYS A 405 15.58 3.04 59.47
C LYS A 405 15.17 4.14 58.48
N SER A 406 16.04 5.10 58.18
CA SER A 406 15.76 6.09 57.13
C SER A 406 15.74 5.51 55.72
N SER A 407 16.58 4.51 55.42
CA SER A 407 16.53 3.79 54.14
C SER A 407 15.21 3.07 54.00
N SER A 408 14.82 2.24 54.98
CA SER A 408 13.56 1.50 54.98
C SER A 408 12.35 2.42 54.77
N ALA A 409 12.32 3.60 55.40
CA ALA A 409 11.23 4.56 55.21
C ALA A 409 11.22 5.20 53.80
N MET A 410 12.38 5.32 53.16
CA MET A 410 12.48 5.76 51.77
C MET A 410 12.05 4.65 50.81
N ASP A 411 12.45 3.40 51.08
CA ASP A 411 12.08 2.20 50.33
C ASP A 411 10.55 1.98 50.40
N ASP A 412 9.93 2.16 51.57
CA ASP A 412 8.47 2.11 51.75
C ASP A 412 7.73 3.18 50.91
N LEU A 413 8.27 4.40 50.83
CA LEU A 413 7.71 5.47 49.99
C LEU A 413 7.86 5.15 48.49
N GLN A 414 9.02 4.64 48.08
CA GLN A 414 9.26 4.25 46.69
C GLN A 414 8.38 3.06 46.28
N MET A 415 8.20 2.06 47.15
CA MET A 415 7.27 0.94 46.93
C MET A 415 5.84 1.42 46.76
N LYS A 416 5.40 2.40 47.56
CA LYS A 416 4.08 3.01 47.40
C LYS A 416 3.95 3.76 46.07
N GLU A 417 4.94 4.55 45.68
CA GLU A 417 4.91 5.27 44.39
C GLU A 417 4.86 4.30 43.20
N LEU A 418 5.63 3.21 43.25
CA LEU A 418 5.59 2.14 42.24
C LEU A 418 4.23 1.43 42.20
N GLN A 419 3.57 1.27 43.34
CA GLN A 419 2.22 0.71 43.40
C GLN A 419 1.17 1.66 42.82
N ASP A 420 1.21 2.95 43.19
CA ASP A 420 0.33 3.99 42.63
C ASP A 420 0.51 4.11 41.09
N GLN A 421 1.76 4.01 40.60
CA GLN A 421 2.07 3.94 39.16
C GLN A 421 1.51 2.67 38.50
N LEU A 422 1.63 1.51 39.14
CA LEU A 422 1.09 0.24 38.63
C LEU A 422 -0.45 0.27 38.54
N GLU A 423 -1.14 0.86 39.53
CA GLU A 423 -2.60 1.03 39.51
C GLU A 423 -3.04 1.97 38.38
N ALA A 424 -2.30 3.04 38.12
CA ALA A 424 -2.54 3.92 36.97
C ALA A 424 -2.34 3.21 35.62
N GLU A 425 -1.25 2.45 35.45
CA GLU A 425 -1.01 1.64 34.24
C GLU A 425 -2.07 0.55 34.02
N GLN A 426 -2.58 -0.06 35.09
CA GLN A 426 -3.71 -1.01 35.01
C GLN A 426 -5.01 -0.33 34.56
N TYR A 427 -5.26 0.90 35.03
CA TYR A 427 -6.39 1.70 34.58
C TYR A 427 -6.29 2.03 33.08
N PHE A 428 -5.14 2.53 32.60
CA PHE A 428 -4.90 2.78 31.17
C PHE A 428 -5.01 1.49 30.34
N SER A 429 -4.45 0.37 30.80
CA SER A 429 -4.57 -0.93 30.14
C SER A 429 -6.04 -1.36 29.97
N THR A 430 -6.88 -1.10 30.96
CA THR A 430 -8.31 -1.40 30.91
C THR A 430 -9.04 -0.47 29.93
N LEU A 431 -8.68 0.81 29.92
CA LEU A 431 -9.25 1.82 29.02
C LEU A 431 -8.92 1.53 27.55
N TYR A 432 -7.66 1.21 27.24
CA TYR A 432 -7.25 0.77 25.89
C TYR A 432 -7.92 -0.55 25.47
N LYS A 433 -8.15 -1.49 26.40
CA LYS A 433 -8.92 -2.71 26.11
C LYS A 433 -10.39 -2.41 25.77
N SER A 434 -11.02 -1.43 26.44
CA SER A 434 -12.37 -0.97 26.10
C SER A 434 -12.39 -0.33 24.71
N GLN A 435 -11.47 0.60 24.44
CA GLN A 435 -11.37 1.26 23.14
C GLN A 435 -11.13 0.28 21.98
N VAL A 436 -10.29 -0.74 22.17
CA VAL A 436 -10.09 -1.81 21.18
C VAL A 436 -11.34 -2.67 21.00
N LYS A 437 -12.16 -2.86 22.04
CA LYS A 437 -13.44 -3.57 21.94
C LYS A 437 -14.49 -2.74 21.19
N GLU A 438 -14.63 -1.47 21.54
CA GLU A 438 -15.53 -0.52 20.87
C GLU A 438 -15.20 -0.40 19.38
N LEU A 439 -13.92 -0.22 19.02
CA LEU A 439 -13.48 -0.18 17.61
C LEU A 439 -13.72 -1.50 16.86
N LYS A 440 -13.66 -2.65 17.54
CA LYS A 440 -14.05 -3.93 16.93
C LYS A 440 -15.55 -4.03 16.70
N GLU A 441 -16.36 -3.61 17.67
CA GLU A 441 -17.82 -3.59 17.56
C GLU A 441 -18.28 -2.64 16.43
N GLU A 442 -17.64 -1.47 16.29
CA GLU A 442 -17.83 -0.57 15.15
C GLU A 442 -17.45 -1.21 13.81
N ILE A 443 -16.28 -1.87 13.72
CA ILE A 443 -15.83 -2.55 12.50
C ILE A 443 -16.80 -3.68 12.12
N GLU A 444 -17.25 -4.49 13.08
CA GLU A 444 -18.25 -5.53 12.85
C GLU A 444 -19.60 -4.94 12.39
N GLU A 445 -20.02 -3.80 12.92
CA GLU A 445 -21.22 -3.10 12.45
C GLU A 445 -21.05 -2.56 11.00
N LYS A 446 -19.88 -2.01 10.66
CA LYS A 446 -19.59 -1.61 9.27
C LYS A 446 -19.56 -2.82 8.32
N ILE A 447 -19.03 -3.96 8.75
CA ILE A 447 -19.04 -5.20 7.97
C ILE A 447 -20.49 -5.65 7.71
N ARG A 448 -21.33 -5.73 8.77
CA ARG A 448 -22.77 -6.05 8.62
C ARG A 448 -23.48 -5.10 7.65
N LYS A 449 -23.23 -3.79 7.74
CA LYS A 449 -23.84 -2.80 6.82
C LYS A 449 -23.35 -2.95 5.38
N ILE A 450 -22.10 -3.35 5.16
CA ILE A 450 -21.56 -3.67 3.82
C ILE A 450 -22.21 -4.94 3.26
N GLU A 451 -22.48 -5.95 4.09
CA GLU A 451 -23.16 -7.18 3.68
C GLU A 451 -24.64 -6.92 3.31
N GLU A 452 -25.35 -6.11 4.11
CA GLU A 452 -26.70 -5.63 3.77
C GLU A 452 -26.73 -4.89 2.42
N LEU A 453 -25.83 -3.93 2.20
CA LEU A 453 -25.75 -3.18 0.94
C LEU A 453 -25.37 -4.08 -0.25
N LYS A 454 -24.53 -5.09 -0.06
CA LYS A 454 -24.24 -6.10 -1.10
C LYS A 454 -25.48 -6.94 -1.44
N HIS A 455 -26.29 -7.29 -0.44
CA HIS A 455 -27.53 -8.03 -0.66
C HIS A 455 -28.57 -7.16 -1.42
N GLU A 456 -28.76 -5.91 -1.01
CA GLU A 456 -29.59 -4.93 -1.72
C GLU A 456 -29.13 -4.74 -3.18
N LEU A 457 -27.83 -4.61 -3.43
CA LEU A 457 -27.27 -4.53 -4.79
C LEU A 457 -27.52 -5.80 -5.61
N SER A 458 -27.46 -6.99 -5.00
CA SER A 458 -27.78 -8.25 -5.68
C SER A 458 -29.24 -8.30 -6.13
N ILE A 459 -30.16 -7.90 -5.26
CA ILE A 459 -31.60 -7.82 -5.58
C ILE A 459 -31.83 -6.83 -6.72
N LEU A 460 -31.23 -5.64 -6.65
CA LEU A 460 -31.33 -4.63 -7.71
C LEU A 460 -30.72 -5.09 -9.05
N GLN A 461 -29.69 -5.94 -9.03
CA GLN A 461 -29.15 -6.56 -10.25
C GLN A 461 -30.08 -7.62 -10.83
N GLU A 462 -30.72 -8.44 -10.00
CA GLU A 462 -31.74 -9.41 -10.43
C GLU A 462 -32.96 -8.70 -11.03
N ASP A 463 -33.48 -7.66 -10.34
CA ASP A 463 -34.57 -6.82 -10.83
C ASP A 463 -34.21 -6.13 -12.15
N SER A 464 -32.99 -5.57 -12.27
CA SER A 464 -32.51 -4.95 -13.50
C SER A 464 -32.38 -5.96 -14.65
N GLY A 465 -31.94 -7.19 -14.37
CA GLY A 465 -31.88 -8.26 -15.37
C GLY A 465 -33.27 -8.69 -15.84
N SER A 466 -34.20 -8.83 -14.89
CA SER A 466 -35.62 -9.12 -15.14
C SER A 466 -36.29 -8.04 -16.00
N LEU A 467 -36.09 -6.76 -15.66
CA LEU A 467 -36.61 -5.63 -16.44
C LEU A 467 -36.00 -5.58 -17.84
N SER A 468 -34.70 -5.87 -17.98
CA SER A 468 -34.02 -5.92 -19.28
C SER A 468 -34.59 -7.02 -20.17
N ALA A 469 -34.81 -8.23 -19.64
CA ALA A 469 -35.42 -9.33 -20.37
C ALA A 469 -36.88 -9.02 -20.75
N GLN A 470 -37.63 -8.35 -19.86
CA GLN A 470 -39.00 -7.91 -20.16
C GLN A 470 -39.02 -6.85 -21.26
N LEU A 471 -38.08 -5.90 -21.25
CA LEU A 471 -37.90 -4.90 -22.31
C LEU A 471 -37.57 -5.56 -23.65
N GLU A 472 -36.64 -6.52 -23.69
CA GLU A 472 -36.28 -7.28 -24.89
C GLU A 472 -37.50 -8.03 -25.47
N ILE A 473 -38.31 -8.67 -24.62
CA ILE A 473 -39.57 -9.31 -25.03
C ILE A 473 -40.58 -8.28 -25.58
N THR A 474 -40.65 -7.07 -25.03
CA THR A 474 -41.53 -6.02 -25.59
C THR A 474 -41.03 -5.45 -26.90
N THR A 475 -39.71 -5.28 -27.06
CA THR A 475 -39.07 -4.78 -28.29
C THR A 475 -39.26 -5.77 -29.43
N THR A 476 -38.94 -7.05 -29.22
CA THR A 476 -39.13 -8.11 -30.23
C THR A 476 -40.60 -8.27 -30.62
N LYS A 477 -41.55 -8.09 -29.68
CA LYS A 477 -42.99 -8.02 -30.00
C LYS A 477 -43.33 -6.82 -30.87
N ALA A 478 -42.86 -5.62 -30.53
CA ALA A 478 -43.11 -4.40 -31.31
C ALA A 478 -42.51 -4.50 -32.73
N GLU A 479 -41.31 -5.06 -32.87
CA GLU A 479 -40.68 -5.36 -34.17
C GLU A 479 -41.50 -6.37 -34.98
N SER A 480 -42.00 -7.43 -34.34
CA SER A 480 -42.87 -8.42 -35.01
C SER A 480 -44.20 -7.82 -35.46
N GLU A 481 -44.78 -6.90 -34.68
CA GLU A 481 -46.02 -6.20 -35.04
C GLU A 481 -45.77 -5.18 -36.16
N GLN A 482 -44.65 -4.45 -36.11
CA GLN A 482 -44.26 -3.54 -37.19
C GLN A 482 -44.03 -4.29 -38.51
N LEU A 483 -43.38 -5.46 -38.47
CA LEU A 483 -43.23 -6.32 -39.64
C LEU A 483 -44.59 -6.82 -40.16
N ALA A 484 -45.50 -7.25 -39.27
CA ALA A 484 -46.84 -7.69 -39.66
C ALA A 484 -47.68 -6.55 -40.27
N ARG A 485 -47.57 -5.33 -39.73
CA ARG A 485 -48.19 -4.13 -40.30
C ARG A 485 -47.62 -3.80 -41.67
N GLN A 486 -46.28 -3.82 -41.82
CA GLN A 486 -45.64 -3.57 -43.11
C GLN A 486 -46.08 -4.57 -44.18
N ILE A 487 -46.13 -5.87 -43.87
CA ILE A 487 -46.63 -6.91 -44.79
C ILE A 487 -48.09 -6.63 -45.20
N ALA A 488 -48.94 -6.17 -44.27
CA ALA A 488 -50.33 -5.82 -44.55
C ALA A 488 -50.46 -4.53 -45.40
N GLU A 489 -49.62 -3.52 -45.15
CA GLU A 489 -49.55 -2.26 -45.91
C GLU A 489 -49.06 -2.49 -47.34
N ASP A 490 -47.99 -3.29 -47.53
CA ASP A 490 -47.47 -3.67 -48.84
C ASP A 490 -48.54 -4.42 -49.65
N GLY A 491 -49.20 -5.42 -49.03
CA GLY A 491 -50.29 -6.19 -49.62
C GLY A 491 -51.53 -5.35 -49.95
N TYR A 492 -51.88 -4.36 -49.13
CA TYR A 492 -52.93 -3.40 -49.46
C TYR A 492 -52.55 -2.54 -50.67
N SER A 493 -51.29 -2.07 -50.73
CA SER A 493 -50.82 -1.29 -51.89
C SER A 493 -50.84 -2.09 -53.18
N ASP A 494 -50.54 -3.38 -53.13
CA ASP A 494 -50.59 -4.26 -54.31
C ASP A 494 -52.03 -4.53 -54.75
N LEU A 495 -52.95 -4.79 -53.82
CA LEU A 495 -54.39 -4.88 -54.13
C LEU A 495 -54.96 -3.57 -54.70
N GLU A 496 -54.47 -2.41 -54.24
CA GLU A 496 -54.89 -1.11 -54.76
C GLU A 496 -54.32 -0.84 -56.17
N LYS A 497 -53.11 -1.32 -56.48
CA LYS A 497 -52.55 -1.35 -57.85
C LYS A 497 -53.37 -2.27 -58.75
N GLU A 498 -53.66 -3.50 -58.32
CA GLU A 498 -54.49 -4.46 -59.08
C GLU A 498 -55.89 -3.90 -59.37
N LYS A 499 -56.55 -3.33 -58.35
CA LYS A 499 -57.84 -2.64 -58.50
C LYS A 499 -57.74 -1.52 -59.54
N THR A 500 -56.70 -0.68 -59.48
CA THR A 500 -56.49 0.41 -60.43
C THR A 500 -56.30 -0.10 -61.85
N ILE A 501 -55.58 -1.22 -62.04
CA ILE A 501 -55.40 -1.89 -63.33
C ILE A 501 -56.75 -2.40 -63.85
N MET A 502 -57.52 -3.14 -63.04
CA MET A 502 -58.85 -3.63 -63.43
C MET A 502 -59.82 -2.49 -63.77
N GLU A 503 -59.78 -1.38 -63.03
CA GLU A 503 -60.58 -0.19 -63.34
C GLU A 503 -60.22 0.43 -64.69
N LEU A 504 -58.94 0.42 -65.08
CA LEU A 504 -58.48 0.90 -66.38
C LEU A 504 -58.88 -0.06 -67.51
N GLU A 505 -58.67 -1.37 -67.33
CA GLU A 505 -59.09 -2.40 -68.29
C GLU A 505 -60.61 -2.37 -68.54
N LEU A 506 -61.41 -2.19 -67.48
CA LEU A 506 -62.86 -2.03 -67.58
C LEU A 506 -63.24 -0.74 -68.31
N LYS A 507 -62.57 0.39 -68.05
CA LYS A 507 -62.78 1.65 -68.78
C LYS A 507 -62.44 1.50 -70.27
N ASP A 508 -61.35 0.84 -70.61
CA ASP A 508 -60.94 0.59 -72.00
C ASP A 508 -61.87 -0.40 -72.72
N SER A 509 -62.43 -1.38 -71.99
CA SER A 509 -63.46 -2.29 -72.50
C SER A 509 -64.78 -1.56 -72.77
N LEU A 510 -65.25 -0.73 -71.82
CA LEU A 510 -66.43 0.11 -71.99
C LEU A 510 -66.26 1.15 -73.11
N ALA A 511 -65.07 1.72 -73.27
CA ALA A 511 -64.75 2.63 -74.37
C ALA A 511 -64.84 1.92 -75.73
N ARG A 512 -64.26 0.71 -75.85
CA ARG A 512 -64.35 -0.13 -77.06
C ARG A 512 -65.80 -0.51 -77.39
N HIS A 513 -66.58 -0.97 -76.41
CA HIS A 513 -68.00 -1.28 -76.63
C HIS A 513 -68.82 -0.04 -77.01
N LYS A 514 -68.48 1.14 -76.48
CA LYS A 514 -69.12 2.41 -76.88
C LYS A 514 -68.78 2.79 -78.33
N THR A 515 -67.55 2.59 -78.79
CA THR A 515 -67.18 2.82 -80.20
C THR A 515 -67.84 1.78 -81.12
N GLU A 516 -67.80 0.49 -80.78
CA GLU A 516 -68.47 -0.59 -81.52
C GLU A 516 -69.99 -0.34 -81.63
N LEU A 517 -70.63 0.14 -80.56
CA LEU A 517 -72.04 0.48 -80.56
C LEU A 517 -72.32 1.69 -81.47
N SER A 518 -71.47 2.72 -81.45
CA SER A 518 -71.57 3.88 -82.34
C SER A 518 -71.39 3.50 -83.81
N GLU A 519 -70.46 2.59 -84.12
CA GLU A 519 -70.25 2.05 -85.47
C GLU A 519 -71.44 1.21 -85.93
N LYS A 520 -71.97 0.33 -85.07
CA LYS A 520 -73.19 -0.45 -85.36
C LYS A 520 -74.40 0.44 -85.58
N LEU A 521 -74.59 1.48 -84.77
CA LEU A 521 -75.66 2.48 -84.96
C LEU A 521 -75.50 3.22 -86.29
N SER A 522 -74.31 3.72 -86.60
CA SER A 522 -74.04 4.34 -87.90
C SER A 522 -74.30 3.38 -89.06
N ARG A 523 -73.96 2.10 -88.91
CA ARG A 523 -74.23 1.08 -89.93
C ARG A 523 -75.72 0.77 -90.08
N ILE A 524 -76.49 0.79 -88.99
CA ILE A 524 -77.96 0.68 -89.03
C ILE A 524 -78.54 1.87 -89.80
N THR A 525 -78.14 3.12 -89.47
CA THR A 525 -78.61 4.32 -90.19
C THR A 525 -78.29 4.26 -91.69
N GLN A 526 -77.09 3.83 -92.09
CA GLN A 526 -76.75 3.62 -93.50
C GLN A 526 -77.62 2.55 -94.19
N LEU A 527 -78.03 1.50 -93.46
CA LEU A 527 -78.91 0.46 -93.98
C LEU A 527 -80.37 0.93 -94.05
N GLU A 528 -80.81 1.79 -93.13
CA GLU A 528 -82.12 2.45 -93.16
C GLU A 528 -82.23 3.44 -94.33
N GLU A 529 -81.20 4.27 -94.56
CA GLU A 529 -81.09 5.16 -95.73
C GLU A 529 -81.06 4.37 -97.05
N ALA A 530 -80.36 3.24 -97.08
CA ALA A 530 -80.35 2.34 -98.23
C ALA A 530 -81.74 1.69 -98.45
N ALA A 531 -82.42 1.27 -97.38
CA ALA A 531 -83.76 0.71 -97.46
C ALA A 531 -84.76 1.74 -98.00
N GLN A 532 -84.80 2.96 -97.46
CA GLN A 532 -85.66 4.05 -97.95
C GLN A 532 -85.38 4.40 -99.41
N THR A 533 -84.12 4.40 -99.84
CA THR A 533 -83.79 4.64 -101.26
C THR A 533 -84.14 3.46 -102.18
N PHE A 534 -84.21 2.22 -101.68
CA PHE A 534 -84.78 1.09 -102.42
C PHE A 534 -86.31 1.11 -102.45
N GLU A 535 -86.97 1.43 -101.34
CA GLU A 535 -88.43 1.63 -101.28
C GLU A 535 -88.87 2.69 -102.29
N LYS A 536 -88.20 3.86 -102.30
CA LYS A 536 -88.47 4.90 -103.30
C LYS A 536 -88.27 4.42 -104.73
N LYS A 537 -87.21 3.65 -105.03
CA LYS A 537 -87.01 3.06 -106.37
C LYS A 537 -88.11 2.07 -106.75
N ILE A 538 -88.67 1.35 -105.77
CA ILE A 538 -89.81 0.44 -105.97
C ILE A 538 -91.08 1.26 -106.26
N GLU A 539 -91.33 2.36 -105.53
CA GLU A 539 -92.43 3.29 -105.82
C GLU A 539 -92.30 3.92 -107.22
N ASP A 540 -91.11 4.42 -107.58
CA ASP A 540 -90.80 4.94 -108.90
C ASP A 540 -91.11 3.88 -109.98
N SER A 541 -90.65 2.63 -109.79
CA SER A 541 -90.88 1.50 -110.70
C SER A 541 -92.36 1.08 -110.78
N ILE A 542 -93.12 1.18 -109.68
CA ILE A 542 -94.57 0.95 -109.66
C ILE A 542 -95.28 2.04 -110.46
N SER A 543 -94.87 3.30 -110.31
CA SER A 543 -95.43 4.42 -111.08
C SER A 543 -95.14 4.28 -112.59
N GLU A 544 -93.94 3.81 -112.95
CA GLU A 544 -93.58 3.53 -114.35
C GLU A 544 -94.37 2.34 -114.90
N ARG A 545 -94.51 1.25 -114.13
CA ARG A 545 -95.37 0.11 -114.46
C ARG A 545 -96.81 0.55 -114.71
N ASP A 546 -97.37 1.41 -113.85
CA ASP A 546 -98.77 1.84 -113.94
C ASP A 546 -98.99 2.80 -115.11
N ASN A 547 -98.02 3.66 -115.42
CA ASN A 547 -98.00 4.45 -116.66
C ASN A 547 -97.95 3.56 -117.91
N LEU A 548 -97.10 2.53 -117.93
CA LEU A 548 -97.05 1.55 -119.02
C LEU A 548 -98.36 0.75 -119.11
N HIS A 549 -98.99 0.40 -117.99
CA HIS A 549 -100.30 -0.26 -117.97
C HIS A 549 -101.41 0.62 -118.55
N GLN A 550 -101.38 1.94 -118.28
CA GLN A 550 -102.30 2.89 -118.92
C GLN A 550 -102.04 3.03 -120.43
N GLN A 551 -100.78 3.01 -120.88
CA GLN A 551 -100.45 2.99 -122.31
C GLN A 551 -100.96 1.71 -122.99
N ILE A 552 -100.71 0.53 -122.40
CA ILE A 552 -101.22 -0.75 -122.91
C ILE A 552 -102.75 -0.75 -122.96
N LYS A 553 -103.43 -0.21 -121.93
CA LYS A 553 -104.90 -0.13 -121.91
C LYS A 553 -105.44 0.75 -123.04
N LYS A 554 -104.84 1.91 -123.32
CA LYS A 554 -105.22 2.75 -124.47
C LYS A 554 -105.05 2.02 -125.80
N ILE A 555 -103.90 1.37 -126.01
CA ILE A 555 -103.62 0.59 -127.22
C ILE A 555 -104.61 -0.57 -127.38
N SER A 556 -105.02 -1.22 -126.28
CA SER A 556 -106.01 -2.30 -126.30
C SER A 556 -107.44 -1.82 -126.62
N GLU A 557 -107.82 -0.63 -126.12
CA GLU A 557 -109.11 0.01 -126.44
C GLU A 557 -109.16 0.55 -127.88
N GLU A 558 -108.02 0.92 -128.47
CA GLU A 558 -107.88 1.24 -129.90
C GLU A 558 -107.93 -0.04 -130.77
N PHE A 559 -107.34 -1.15 -130.30
CA PHE A 559 -107.28 -2.43 -131.03
C PHE A 559 -108.65 -3.10 -131.22
N GLU A 560 -109.50 -3.17 -130.19
CA GLU A 560 -110.84 -3.78 -130.32
C GLU A 560 -111.81 -2.94 -131.18
N LYS A 561 -111.57 -1.62 -131.32
CA LYS A 561 -112.34 -0.79 -132.28
C LYS A 561 -111.92 -1.00 -133.75
N ALA A 562 -110.68 -1.39 -134.00
CA ALA A 562 -110.16 -1.64 -135.35
C ALA A 562 -110.49 -3.05 -135.90
N LYS A 563 -111.14 -3.92 -135.11
CA LYS A 563 -111.29 -5.35 -135.38
C LYS A 563 -112.61 -5.75 -136.06
N ASN A 564 -113.56 -4.82 -136.19
CA ASN A 564 -114.89 -5.08 -136.76
C ASN A 564 -115.11 -4.57 -138.20
N ASP A 565 -114.17 -3.81 -138.79
CA ASP A 565 -114.28 -3.31 -140.17
C ASP A 565 -113.18 -3.86 -141.12
N ASP A 566 -113.56 -4.99 -141.73
CA ASP A 566 -113.18 -5.52 -143.05
C ASP A 566 -111.74 -5.98 -143.39
N LYS A 567 -111.71 -6.84 -144.41
CA LYS A 567 -110.59 -7.60 -144.95
C LYS A 567 -109.76 -6.73 -145.90
N GLY A 568 -108.43 -6.90 -145.89
CA GLY A 568 -107.64 -6.53 -147.07
C GLY A 568 -106.13 -6.40 -146.88
N LYS A 569 -105.40 -7.43 -147.35
CA LYS A 569 -103.97 -7.42 -147.76
C LYS A 569 -102.95 -7.15 -146.64
N GLU A 570 -101.97 -8.01 -146.35
CA GLU A 570 -101.00 -8.75 -147.19
C GLU A 570 -99.84 -7.88 -147.73
N THR A 571 -98.62 -8.24 -147.29
CA THR A 571 -97.29 -7.91 -147.84
C THR A 571 -96.83 -6.44 -147.94
N ALA A 572 -95.72 -6.10 -147.29
CA ALA A 572 -94.37 -6.17 -147.91
C ALA A 572 -93.24 -5.60 -147.01
N SER A 573 -92.00 -6.13 -147.18
CA SER A 573 -90.71 -5.48 -146.88
C SER A 573 -90.36 -5.22 -145.40
N ASP A 574 -89.39 -5.86 -144.75
CA ASP A 574 -88.26 -6.72 -145.16
C ASP A 574 -87.11 -6.05 -145.97
N LYS A 575 -86.94 -4.72 -145.91
CA LYS A 575 -85.78 -4.00 -146.49
C LYS A 575 -85.20 -2.84 -145.65
N LEU A 576 -85.33 -2.88 -144.32
CA LEU A 576 -84.53 -2.09 -143.37
C LEU A 576 -83.81 -3.04 -142.39
N ARG A 577 -82.91 -3.93 -142.84
CA ARG A 577 -81.54 -3.63 -143.32
C ARG A 577 -80.69 -3.10 -142.15
N LYS A 578 -79.84 -3.95 -141.56
CA LYS A 578 -78.41 -4.05 -141.89
C LYS A 578 -77.61 -2.73 -141.83
N GLU A 579 -77.98 -1.79 -140.96
CA GLU A 579 -77.29 -0.49 -140.81
C GLU A 579 -76.88 -0.11 -139.37
N LEU A 580 -76.55 -1.09 -138.48
CA LEU A 580 -75.78 -0.78 -137.25
C LEU A 580 -74.63 -1.74 -136.91
N GLU A 581 -74.35 -2.74 -137.75
CA GLU A 581 -73.12 -3.55 -137.71
C GLU A 581 -71.97 -2.83 -138.46
N ARG A 582 -71.87 -1.48 -138.36
CA ARG A 582 -70.89 -0.71 -139.14
C ARG A 582 -70.36 0.63 -138.60
N GLU A 583 -70.70 1.02 -137.38
CA GLU A 583 -69.84 1.88 -136.55
C GLU A 583 -69.18 1.02 -135.47
N LYS A 584 -68.26 0.12 -135.84
CA LYS A 584 -66.84 0.45 -136.13
C LYS A 584 -66.20 1.38 -135.09
N MET A 585 -65.29 0.76 -134.34
CA MET A 585 -63.88 1.15 -134.34
C MET A 585 -63.55 2.65 -134.21
N MET A 586 -63.49 3.13 -132.97
CA MET A 586 -62.23 3.68 -132.46
C MET A 586 -61.83 2.86 -131.22
N LYS A 587 -60.86 1.95 -131.37
CA LYS A 587 -59.44 2.16 -131.02
C LYS A 587 -59.29 2.27 -129.49
N ILE A 588 -58.85 1.24 -128.76
CA ILE A 588 -57.56 0.50 -128.86
C ILE A 588 -56.35 1.44 -128.79
N GLU A 589 -55.49 1.19 -127.80
CA GLU A 589 -54.10 1.68 -127.64
C GLU A 589 -53.86 3.19 -127.44
N ALA A 590 -54.21 3.68 -126.24
CA ALA A 590 -53.50 4.75 -125.54
C ALA A 590 -53.93 4.75 -124.04
N ILE A 591 -53.10 4.56 -123.01
CA ILE A 591 -51.64 4.43 -122.91
C ILE A 591 -51.31 3.41 -121.80
N ASN A 592 -50.55 2.36 -122.14
CA ASN A 592 -49.78 1.59 -121.16
C ASN A 592 -48.38 2.26 -121.10
N LYS A 593 -48.14 3.10 -120.07
CA LYS A 593 -46.85 3.70 -119.60
C LYS A 593 -47.09 5.10 -119.04
N LEU A 594 -47.09 5.21 -117.71
CA LEU A 594 -46.84 6.39 -116.85
C LEU A 594 -47.63 6.14 -115.54
N ALA A 595 -47.05 6.16 -114.35
CA ALA A 595 -45.64 6.04 -114.00
C ALA A 595 -45.56 5.43 -112.59
N GLU A 596 -44.73 4.41 -112.42
CA GLU A 596 -44.16 4.11 -111.12
C GLU A 596 -43.40 5.37 -110.63
N ILE A 597 -43.53 5.72 -109.35
CA ILE A 597 -42.92 6.90 -108.68
C ILE A 597 -43.57 8.28 -108.94
N MET A 598 -44.46 8.70 -108.03
CA MET A 598 -44.64 10.09 -107.52
C MET A 598 -45.71 10.05 -106.40
N ASN A 599 -45.42 9.71 -105.14
CA ASN A 599 -44.55 10.41 -104.17
C ASN A 599 -44.94 11.88 -103.94
N ARG A 600 -45.73 12.14 -102.88
CA ARG A 600 -45.57 13.20 -101.82
C ARG A 600 -46.77 13.10 -100.83
N ARG A 601 -46.62 13.23 -99.49
CA ARG A 601 -46.21 14.43 -98.69
C ARG A 601 -47.12 15.64 -98.97
N ASP A 602 -47.35 16.62 -98.10
CA ASP A 602 -46.85 17.04 -96.78
C ASP A 602 -47.96 17.98 -96.20
N VAL A 603 -48.19 18.31 -94.92
CA VAL A 603 -47.45 18.18 -93.64
C VAL A 603 -48.39 18.64 -92.48
N SER A 604 -48.03 18.39 -91.21
CA SER A 604 -48.37 19.21 -90.01
C SER A 604 -49.75 19.05 -89.31
N LYS A 605 -49.91 19.40 -88.01
CA LYS A 605 -49.26 20.52 -87.30
C LYS A 605 -49.30 20.43 -85.74
N LYS A 606 -48.16 20.73 -85.09
CA LYS A 606 -47.99 21.42 -83.78
C LYS A 606 -48.64 20.76 -82.52
N GLU A 607 -48.29 21.09 -81.28
CA GLU A 607 -47.51 22.25 -80.76
C GLU A 607 -46.61 21.91 -79.55
N SER A 608 -45.90 22.91 -79.04
CA SER A 608 -44.82 22.83 -78.05
C SER A 608 -45.26 22.74 -76.58
N THR A 609 -44.41 22.20 -75.71
CA THR A 609 -44.30 22.72 -74.33
C THR A 609 -42.84 22.82 -73.89
N ARG A 610 -42.48 23.96 -73.30
CA ARG A 610 -41.11 24.37 -72.97
C ARG A 610 -41.12 24.88 -71.53
N GLY A 611 -40.42 24.20 -70.62
CA GLY A 611 -40.16 24.74 -69.29
C GLY A 611 -39.96 23.70 -68.18
N ASN A 612 -38.73 23.61 -67.66
CA ASN A 612 -38.49 23.25 -66.25
C ASN A 612 -37.09 23.65 -65.76
N ALA A 613 -36.67 24.90 -66.02
CA ALA A 613 -35.41 25.46 -65.53
C ALA A 613 -35.42 25.82 -64.02
N THR A 614 -36.61 25.85 -63.40
CA THR A 614 -36.84 26.18 -61.99
C THR A 614 -36.63 25.01 -61.04
N VAL A 615 -36.93 23.78 -61.49
CA VAL A 615 -36.75 22.55 -60.67
C VAL A 615 -35.25 22.22 -60.50
N LEU A 616 -34.46 22.37 -61.57
CA LEU A 616 -33.00 22.18 -61.53
C LEU A 616 -32.33 23.14 -60.53
N ARG A 617 -32.72 24.42 -60.49
CA ARG A 617 -32.15 25.41 -59.56
C ARG A 617 -32.51 25.18 -58.08
N LYS A 618 -33.65 24.52 -57.78
CA LYS A 618 -33.94 24.05 -56.42
C LYS A 618 -33.05 22.86 -56.06
N LYS A 619 -32.96 21.85 -56.92
CA LYS A 619 -32.08 20.68 -56.68
C LYS A 619 -30.58 21.04 -56.63
N GLU A 620 -30.09 22.05 -57.36
CA GLU A 620 -28.71 22.54 -57.21
C GLU A 620 -28.46 23.21 -55.86
N LYS A 621 -29.40 24.01 -55.34
CA LYS A 621 -29.27 24.64 -54.02
C LYS A 621 -29.35 23.60 -52.89
N GLU A 622 -30.24 22.64 -53.03
CA GLU A 622 -30.41 21.53 -52.09
C GLU A 622 -29.20 20.58 -52.11
N CYS A 623 -28.66 20.25 -53.29
CA CYS A 623 -27.43 19.48 -53.42
C CYS A 623 -26.22 20.24 -52.83
N LYS A 624 -26.09 21.55 -53.07
CA LYS A 624 -25.04 22.36 -52.41
C LYS A 624 -25.21 22.41 -50.88
N LYS A 625 -26.45 22.49 -50.37
CA LYS A 625 -26.73 22.49 -48.94
C LYS A 625 -26.39 21.15 -48.30
N LEU A 626 -26.83 20.03 -48.89
CA LEU A 626 -26.49 18.67 -48.47
C LEU A 626 -24.99 18.38 -48.57
N GLN A 627 -24.30 18.94 -49.58
CA GLN A 627 -22.85 18.79 -49.74
C GLN A 627 -22.05 19.65 -48.73
N GLN A 628 -22.59 20.81 -48.33
CA GLN A 628 -22.05 21.63 -47.24
C GLN A 628 -22.33 20.99 -45.86
N GLU A 629 -23.52 20.42 -45.65
CA GLU A 629 -23.86 19.66 -44.45
C GLU A 629 -22.97 18.41 -44.33
N LEU A 630 -22.81 17.63 -45.40
CA LEU A 630 -21.88 16.50 -45.47
C LEU A 630 -20.41 16.91 -45.25
N SER A 631 -19.99 18.07 -45.75
CA SER A 631 -18.67 18.64 -45.46
C SER A 631 -18.51 19.00 -43.99
N SER A 632 -19.54 19.59 -43.38
CA SER A 632 -19.55 19.97 -41.96
C SER A 632 -19.55 18.74 -41.05
N GLU A 633 -20.29 17.69 -41.42
CA GLU A 633 -20.36 16.45 -40.64
C GLU A 633 -19.07 15.64 -40.78
N LYS A 634 -18.45 15.63 -41.96
CA LYS A 634 -17.07 15.13 -42.13
C LYS A 634 -16.08 15.91 -41.27
N GLN A 635 -16.15 17.24 -41.23
CA GLN A 635 -15.27 18.03 -40.34
C GLN A 635 -15.51 17.75 -38.85
N LYS A 636 -16.77 17.62 -38.40
CA LYS A 636 -17.09 17.23 -37.02
C LYS A 636 -16.57 15.83 -36.71
N TYR A 637 -16.77 14.86 -37.61
CA TYR A 637 -16.27 13.50 -37.46
C TYR A 637 -14.74 13.46 -37.41
N THR A 638 -14.03 14.16 -38.31
CA THR A 638 -12.57 14.29 -38.27
C THR A 638 -12.09 15.00 -36.98
N ALA A 639 -12.80 16.03 -36.51
CA ALA A 639 -12.48 16.69 -35.25
C ALA A 639 -12.71 15.80 -34.02
N MET A 640 -13.76 14.97 -34.03
CA MET A 640 -14.03 13.95 -33.02
C MET A 640 -12.95 12.86 -33.04
N VAL A 641 -12.62 12.31 -34.22
CA VAL A 641 -11.55 11.32 -34.38
C VAL A 641 -10.21 11.88 -33.90
N ASN A 642 -9.86 13.12 -34.27
CA ASN A 642 -8.64 13.76 -33.79
C ASN A 642 -8.64 13.98 -32.27
N ARG A 643 -9.78 14.39 -31.67
CA ARG A 643 -9.91 14.55 -30.22
C ARG A 643 -9.78 13.21 -29.49
N ASN A 644 -10.39 12.15 -30.02
CA ASN A 644 -10.25 10.80 -29.48
C ASN A 644 -8.82 10.28 -29.65
N GLN A 645 -8.15 10.59 -30.76
CA GLN A 645 -6.75 10.21 -30.99
C GLN A 645 -5.80 10.92 -30.01
N ILE A 646 -6.06 12.19 -29.68
CA ILE A 646 -5.35 12.94 -28.63
C ILE A 646 -5.61 12.28 -27.27
N GLN A 647 -6.87 11.98 -26.93
CA GLN A 647 -7.19 11.29 -25.66
C GLN A 647 -6.55 9.90 -25.55
N ILE A 648 -6.46 9.14 -26.65
CA ILE A 648 -5.75 7.86 -26.70
C ILE A 648 -4.25 8.06 -26.43
N LEU A 649 -3.63 9.10 -27.02
CA LEU A 649 -2.23 9.44 -26.75
C LEU A 649 -2.00 9.92 -25.30
N GLU A 650 -2.92 10.70 -24.74
CA GLU A 650 -2.88 11.15 -23.34
C GLU A 650 -3.03 9.96 -22.38
N LEU A 651 -3.96 9.03 -22.64
CA LEU A 651 -4.13 7.81 -21.86
C LEU A 651 -2.92 6.86 -21.98
N GLN A 652 -2.35 6.70 -23.18
CA GLN A 652 -1.12 5.94 -23.37
C GLN A 652 0.07 6.54 -22.61
N ASN A 653 0.18 7.87 -22.59
CA ASN A 653 1.21 8.58 -21.81
C ASN A 653 0.98 8.40 -20.30
N THR A 654 -0.26 8.53 -19.82
CA THR A 654 -0.63 8.26 -18.42
C THR A 654 -0.27 6.83 -18.01
N ILE A 655 -0.65 5.82 -18.79
CA ILE A 655 -0.30 4.41 -18.55
C ILE A 655 1.23 4.23 -18.56
N GLN A 656 1.97 4.90 -19.44
CA GLN A 656 3.43 4.83 -19.46
C GLN A 656 4.06 5.44 -18.20
N ASN A 657 3.56 6.59 -17.73
CA ASN A 657 4.00 7.25 -16.50
C ASN A 657 3.66 6.41 -15.25
N GLU A 658 2.49 5.77 -15.21
CA GLU A 658 2.09 4.85 -14.14
C GLU A 658 2.98 3.60 -14.12
N ASN A 659 3.28 2.99 -15.27
CA ASN A 659 4.22 1.87 -15.35
C ASN A 659 5.62 2.26 -14.87
N ASP A 660 6.13 3.43 -15.26
CA ASP A 660 7.44 3.93 -14.81
C ASP A 660 7.42 4.36 -13.32
N CYS A 661 6.25 4.62 -12.73
CA CYS A 661 6.06 4.82 -11.29
C CYS A 661 6.06 3.49 -10.53
N ILE A 662 5.31 2.50 -11.01
CA ILE A 662 5.26 1.13 -10.47
C ILE A 662 6.68 0.54 -10.43
N GLN A 663 7.44 0.62 -11.52
CA GLN A 663 8.83 0.14 -11.55
C GLN A 663 9.74 0.84 -10.53
N LYS A 664 9.54 2.15 -10.26
CA LYS A 664 10.31 2.85 -9.21
C LYS A 664 9.95 2.33 -7.81
N ILE A 665 8.67 2.09 -7.54
CA ILE A 665 8.18 1.58 -6.26
C ILE A 665 8.64 0.12 -6.03
N GLU A 666 8.58 -0.73 -7.06
CA GLU A 666 9.11 -2.11 -7.00
C GLU A 666 10.61 -2.14 -6.67
N MET A 667 11.41 -1.29 -7.33
CA MET A 667 12.85 -1.21 -7.08
C MET A 667 13.17 -0.60 -5.70
N GLU A 668 12.34 0.31 -5.19
CA GLU A 668 12.46 0.82 -3.82
C GLU A 668 12.10 -0.26 -2.79
N ASN A 669 11.03 -1.03 -3.02
CA ASN A 669 10.64 -2.14 -2.15
C ASN A 669 11.74 -3.21 -2.09
N ASP A 670 12.29 -3.62 -3.24
CA ASP A 670 13.42 -4.56 -3.30
C ASP A 670 14.67 -4.04 -2.56
N SER A 671 14.92 -2.72 -2.58
CA SER A 671 16.02 -2.12 -1.82
C SER A 671 15.78 -2.13 -0.30
N LYS A 672 14.52 -2.01 0.13
CA LYS A 672 14.13 -2.12 1.55
C LYS A 672 14.17 -3.56 2.04
N ASP A 673 13.78 -4.53 1.22
CA ASP A 673 13.96 -5.97 1.50
C ASP A 673 15.44 -6.32 1.74
N LEU A 674 16.36 -5.78 0.92
CA LEU A 674 17.80 -5.93 1.14
C LEU A 674 18.26 -5.35 2.49
N LEU A 675 17.75 -4.20 2.89
CA LEU A 675 18.05 -3.58 4.19
C LEU A 675 17.48 -4.40 5.35
N ILE A 676 16.28 -4.96 5.20
CA ILE A 676 15.68 -5.87 6.18
C ILE A 676 16.52 -7.14 6.34
N GLU A 677 16.98 -7.76 5.24
CA GLU A 677 17.89 -8.92 5.30
C GLU A 677 19.21 -8.57 6.02
N GLN A 678 19.78 -7.37 5.80
CA GLN A 678 20.98 -6.90 6.52
C GLN A 678 20.74 -6.69 8.02
N LEU A 679 19.64 -6.04 8.40
CA LEU A 679 19.29 -5.81 9.81
C LEU A 679 18.97 -7.12 10.54
N GLN A 680 18.32 -8.08 9.87
CA GLN A 680 18.08 -9.42 10.40
C GLN A 680 19.38 -10.21 10.59
N ALA A 681 20.35 -10.09 9.67
CA ALA A 681 21.67 -10.67 9.83
C ALA A 681 22.43 -10.07 11.03
N GLN A 682 22.42 -8.74 11.19
CA GLN A 682 23.00 -8.06 12.35
C GLN A 682 22.33 -8.48 13.67
N LEU A 683 21.00 -8.55 13.72
CA LEU A 683 20.26 -9.06 14.89
C LEU A 683 20.60 -10.53 15.20
N THR A 684 20.88 -11.34 14.18
CA THR A 684 21.29 -12.74 14.37
C THR A 684 22.71 -12.85 14.91
N GLN A 685 23.64 -12.02 14.43
CA GLN A 685 24.99 -11.92 15.01
C GLN A 685 24.94 -11.43 16.47
N LEU A 686 24.15 -10.39 16.77
CA LEU A 686 23.99 -9.88 18.13
C LEU A 686 23.38 -10.92 19.07
N LYS A 687 22.43 -11.74 18.60
CA LYS A 687 21.89 -12.89 19.37
C LYS A 687 22.95 -13.97 19.60
N GLN A 688 23.74 -14.33 18.59
CA GLN A 688 24.83 -15.32 18.75
C GLN A 688 25.90 -14.85 19.75
N VAL A 689 26.20 -13.54 19.78
CA VAL A 689 27.11 -12.93 20.77
C VAL A 689 26.49 -12.87 22.17
N ALA A 690 25.17 -12.76 22.29
CA ALA A 690 24.47 -12.80 23.57
C ALA A 690 24.36 -14.22 24.15
N ASP A 691 24.10 -15.22 23.31
CA ASP A 691 23.96 -16.63 23.73
C ASP A 691 25.32 -17.31 23.99
N SER A 692 26.41 -16.86 23.34
CA SER A 692 27.77 -17.38 23.53
C SER A 692 28.55 -16.55 24.55
N GLY A 693 28.37 -16.84 25.84
CA GLY A 693 28.98 -16.10 26.94
C GLY A 693 30.51 -15.98 26.86
N LEU A 694 30.98 -14.75 26.63
CA LEU A 694 32.33 -14.19 26.84
C LEU A 694 33.54 -15.17 26.74
N LEU A 695 33.66 -15.94 25.65
CA LEU A 695 34.87 -16.71 25.36
C LEU A 695 35.31 -16.57 23.89
N SER A 696 36.58 -16.18 23.73
CA SER A 696 37.36 -16.19 22.48
C SER A 696 36.96 -15.21 21.37
N ILE A 697 37.17 -13.91 21.61
CA ILE A 697 37.60 -12.99 20.54
C ILE A 697 39.00 -13.45 20.11
N ASN A 698 39.10 -14.28 19.07
CA ASN A 698 40.27 -14.49 18.20
C ASN A 698 39.97 -15.64 17.22
N ASN A 699 39.41 -15.29 16.04
CA ASN A 699 39.55 -15.97 14.74
C ASN A 699 38.49 -15.39 13.77
N SER A 700 38.75 -14.18 13.27
CA SER A 700 37.88 -13.47 12.36
C SER A 700 38.23 -13.79 10.89
N GLU A 701 37.88 -14.98 10.40
CA GLU A 701 37.90 -15.22 8.94
C GLU A 701 36.93 -16.31 8.43
N ASP A 702 36.62 -17.37 9.20
CA ASP A 702 35.74 -18.46 8.76
C ASP A 702 34.47 -18.64 9.62
N LEU A 703 33.42 -17.85 9.34
CA LEU A 703 32.05 -18.16 9.77
C LEU A 703 31.10 -18.18 8.55
N PRO A 704 30.76 -19.37 8.01
CA PRO A 704 30.00 -19.48 6.77
C PRO A 704 28.50 -19.22 6.99
N GLY A 705 28.06 -17.96 6.85
CA GLY A 705 26.62 -17.66 6.77
C GLY A 705 26.14 -16.22 6.92
N SER A 706 26.99 -15.23 7.24
CA SER A 706 26.49 -13.92 7.72
C SER A 706 27.23 -12.67 7.20
N LEU A 707 27.64 -12.65 5.93
CA LEU A 707 27.86 -11.40 5.19
C LEU A 707 27.24 -11.50 3.80
N ALA A 708 26.45 -10.48 3.41
CA ALA A 708 26.03 -10.31 2.04
C ALA A 708 27.27 -10.15 1.16
N LYS A 709 27.40 -10.96 0.10
CA LYS A 709 28.58 -10.89 -0.78
C LYS A 709 28.47 -9.64 -1.64
N GLU A 710 29.28 -8.65 -1.33
CA GLU A 710 29.35 -7.39 -2.08
C GLU A 710 30.75 -7.16 -2.68
N GLY A 711 30.79 -6.43 -3.79
CA GLY A 711 32.03 -6.16 -4.50
C GLY A 711 31.82 -5.60 -5.90
N TRP A 712 32.93 -5.37 -6.61
CA TRP A 712 32.91 -4.79 -7.94
C TRP A 712 32.88 -5.84 -9.05
N LEU A 713 31.88 -5.78 -9.93
CA LEU A 713 31.82 -6.59 -11.15
C LEU A 713 31.91 -5.73 -12.40
N ALA A 714 32.36 -6.34 -13.49
CA ALA A 714 32.51 -5.72 -14.79
C ALA A 714 31.45 -6.29 -15.75
N ILE A 715 30.62 -5.44 -16.34
CA ILE A 715 29.44 -5.84 -17.14
C ILE A 715 29.56 -5.29 -18.56
N PRO A 716 29.19 -6.02 -19.63
CA PRO A 716 29.32 -5.52 -21.00
C PRO A 716 28.52 -4.24 -21.24
N ASN A 717 29.16 -3.18 -21.74
CA ASN A 717 28.48 -1.92 -22.05
C ASN A 717 27.69 -2.02 -23.37
N ARG A 718 26.39 -2.32 -23.28
CA ARG A 718 25.51 -2.48 -24.45
C ARG A 718 25.28 -1.20 -25.27
N ARG A 719 25.47 0.00 -24.70
CA ARG A 719 25.13 1.29 -25.35
C ARG A 719 26.12 1.77 -26.41
N ASN A 720 27.31 1.17 -26.53
CA ASN A 720 28.33 1.67 -27.46
C ASN A 720 29.04 0.54 -28.24
N ILE A 721 28.33 -0.03 -29.22
CA ILE A 721 28.80 -1.14 -30.07
C ILE A 721 30.12 -0.79 -30.81
N LYS A 722 30.41 0.50 -31.04
CA LYS A 722 31.67 0.97 -31.67
C LYS A 722 32.84 1.11 -30.70
N LYS A 723 32.60 1.09 -29.39
CA LYS A 723 33.63 1.21 -28.34
C LYS A 723 33.38 0.18 -27.25
N TYR A 724 33.59 -1.09 -27.61
CA TYR A 724 33.49 -2.25 -26.72
C TYR A 724 34.28 -1.99 -25.43
N GLY A 725 33.60 -2.14 -24.28
CA GLY A 725 34.21 -1.92 -22.98
C GLY A 725 33.38 -2.51 -21.86
N TRP A 726 34.07 -2.94 -20.81
CA TRP A 726 33.44 -3.37 -19.57
C TRP A 726 33.08 -2.15 -18.71
N LYS A 727 31.81 -2.04 -18.31
CA LYS A 727 31.36 -1.06 -17.31
C LYS A 727 31.54 -1.68 -15.93
N LYS A 728 32.39 -1.07 -15.09
CA LYS A 728 32.52 -1.44 -13.68
C LYS A 728 31.28 -0.97 -12.92
N GLN A 729 30.69 -1.84 -12.10
CA GLN A 729 29.52 -1.56 -11.26
C GLN A 729 29.70 -2.22 -9.90
N TYR A 730 29.15 -1.60 -8.86
CA TYR A 730 29.16 -2.15 -7.50
C TYR A 730 27.96 -3.07 -7.33
N VAL A 731 28.16 -4.27 -6.79
CA VAL A 731 27.17 -5.35 -6.79
C VAL A 731 27.00 -5.88 -5.38
N ILE A 732 25.74 -6.07 -4.96
CA ILE A 732 25.38 -6.68 -3.67
C ILE A 732 24.50 -7.89 -3.95
N ILE A 733 24.88 -9.05 -3.40
CA ILE A 733 24.16 -10.32 -3.55
C ILE A 733 23.37 -10.59 -2.26
N SER A 734 22.04 -10.57 -2.35
CA SER A 734 21.09 -11.06 -1.34
C SER A 734 20.87 -12.56 -1.49
N SER A 735 20.18 -13.17 -0.53
CA SER A 735 19.65 -14.53 -0.63
C SER A 735 18.79 -14.80 -1.87
N ARG A 736 18.08 -13.79 -2.39
CA ARG A 736 17.08 -13.92 -3.47
C ARG A 736 17.34 -13.04 -4.70
N LYS A 737 18.08 -11.93 -4.57
CA LYS A 737 18.28 -10.95 -5.67
C LYS A 737 19.72 -10.45 -5.74
N ILE A 738 20.16 -10.03 -6.93
CA ILE A 738 21.46 -9.38 -7.16
C ILE A 738 21.21 -7.93 -7.57
N PHE A 739 21.81 -6.99 -6.84
CA PHE A 739 21.59 -5.55 -6.97
C PHE A 739 22.80 -4.85 -7.58
N PHE A 740 22.61 -4.00 -8.59
CA PHE A 740 23.68 -3.35 -9.35
C PHE A 740 23.62 -1.82 -9.23
N TYR A 741 24.63 -1.23 -8.60
CA TYR A 741 24.82 0.20 -8.39
C TYR A 741 25.88 0.77 -9.34
N ASN A 742 25.92 2.08 -9.57
CA ASN A 742 27.01 2.68 -10.37
C ASN A 742 28.27 2.82 -9.50
N ASN A 743 28.09 3.33 -8.29
CA ASN A 743 29.12 3.49 -7.27
C ASN A 743 28.71 2.84 -5.94
N GLU A 744 29.69 2.61 -5.07
CA GLU A 744 29.48 2.11 -3.71
C GLU A 744 28.67 3.07 -2.82
N ALA A 745 28.88 4.39 -2.98
CA ALA A 745 28.13 5.43 -2.26
C ALA A 745 26.63 5.47 -2.61
N ASP A 746 26.24 4.93 -3.77
CA ASP A 746 24.83 4.87 -4.17
C ASP A 746 24.02 3.94 -3.24
N LYS A 747 24.67 2.96 -2.58
CA LYS A 747 24.05 1.94 -1.70
C LYS A 747 23.11 2.52 -0.63
N SER A 748 23.42 3.71 -0.11
CA SER A 748 22.66 4.38 0.96
C SER A 748 21.82 5.57 0.49
N SER A 749 21.99 6.01 -0.76
CA SER A 749 21.44 7.27 -1.26
C SER A 749 20.61 7.16 -2.54
N ALA A 750 20.69 6.05 -3.26
CA ALA A 750 19.98 5.85 -4.53
C ALA A 750 19.56 4.39 -4.74
N ALA A 751 18.38 4.18 -5.35
CA ALA A 751 17.96 2.84 -5.73
C ALA A 751 18.90 2.24 -6.82
N PRO A 752 19.05 0.91 -6.86
CA PRO A 752 19.86 0.19 -7.85
C PRO A 752 19.49 0.56 -9.30
N ASN A 753 20.41 0.35 -10.23
CA ASN A 753 20.20 0.59 -11.66
C ASN A 753 19.63 -0.64 -12.38
N MET A 754 19.97 -1.82 -11.88
CA MET A 754 19.51 -3.12 -12.36
C MET A 754 19.37 -4.07 -11.17
N ILE A 755 18.36 -4.93 -11.21
CA ILE A 755 18.15 -6.01 -10.26
C ILE A 755 17.96 -7.30 -11.07
N LEU A 756 18.64 -8.37 -10.67
CA LEU A 756 18.45 -9.72 -11.21
C LEU A 756 17.85 -10.61 -10.12
N ASP A 757 16.79 -11.34 -10.46
CA ASP A 757 16.19 -12.31 -9.55
C ASP A 757 16.94 -13.65 -9.61
N ILE A 758 17.51 -14.09 -8.48
CA ILE A 758 18.26 -15.35 -8.38
C ILE A 758 17.30 -16.54 -8.55
N SER A 759 16.03 -16.41 -8.14
CA SER A 759 15.03 -17.48 -8.30
C SER A 759 14.67 -17.75 -9.77
N LYS A 760 14.93 -16.79 -10.67
CA LYS A 760 14.70 -16.89 -12.12
C LYS A 760 15.99 -17.17 -12.92
N LEU A 761 17.12 -17.42 -12.24
CA LEU A 761 18.40 -17.72 -12.85
C LEU A 761 18.44 -19.19 -13.30
N PHE A 762 18.57 -19.42 -14.61
CA PHE A 762 18.53 -20.76 -15.19
C PHE A 762 19.87 -21.48 -15.07
N HIS A 763 20.97 -20.79 -15.36
CA HIS A 763 22.32 -21.37 -15.30
C HIS A 763 23.40 -20.30 -15.19
N ALA A 764 24.49 -20.61 -14.49
CA ALA A 764 25.71 -19.80 -14.48
C ALA A 764 26.90 -20.69 -14.83
N ARG A 765 27.70 -20.30 -15.84
CA ARG A 765 28.86 -21.07 -16.33
C ARG A 765 30.07 -20.19 -16.63
N PRO A 766 31.31 -20.70 -16.52
CA PRO A 766 32.47 -20.05 -17.11
C PRO A 766 32.33 -19.96 -18.63
N VAL A 767 32.94 -18.93 -19.23
CA VAL A 767 32.90 -18.72 -20.68
C VAL A 767 34.10 -19.36 -21.38
N SER A 768 33.91 -19.71 -22.65
CA SER A 768 34.98 -20.09 -23.57
C SER A 768 35.40 -18.92 -24.48
N GLN A 769 36.50 -19.07 -25.22
CA GLN A 769 36.91 -18.09 -26.24
C GLN A 769 35.84 -17.90 -27.34
N GLY A 770 34.99 -18.91 -27.60
CA GLY A 770 33.87 -18.80 -28.54
C GLY A 770 32.69 -17.99 -28.00
N ASP A 771 32.49 -17.97 -26.69
CA ASP A 771 31.43 -17.21 -26.02
C ASP A 771 31.77 -15.70 -25.94
N VAL A 772 33.06 -15.37 -25.79
CA VAL A 772 33.54 -13.98 -25.70
C VAL A 772 34.72 -13.75 -26.65
N ILE A 773 34.42 -13.75 -27.95
CA ILE A 773 35.38 -13.67 -29.07
C ILE A 773 36.32 -12.44 -29.10
N ARG A 774 36.10 -11.44 -28.23
CA ARG A 774 36.91 -10.21 -28.14
C ARG A 774 37.65 -10.03 -26.80
N ALA A 775 37.47 -10.95 -25.84
CA ALA A 775 38.22 -10.93 -24.59
C ALA A 775 39.59 -11.61 -24.76
N ASP A 776 40.60 -11.07 -24.08
CA ASP A 776 41.94 -11.67 -24.08
C ASP A 776 41.93 -13.02 -23.36
N LYS A 777 42.82 -13.94 -23.79
CA LYS A 777 42.95 -15.29 -23.19
C LYS A 777 43.18 -15.27 -21.68
N ASN A 778 43.77 -14.20 -21.15
CA ASN A 778 44.03 -14.00 -19.73
C ASN A 778 42.80 -13.51 -18.95
N GLU A 779 41.80 -12.94 -19.64
CA GLU A 779 40.55 -12.45 -19.04
C GLU A 779 39.48 -13.55 -18.98
N ILE A 780 39.47 -14.48 -19.94
CA ILE A 780 38.47 -15.57 -20.05
C ILE A 780 38.22 -16.32 -18.73
N PRO A 781 39.24 -16.75 -17.95
CA PRO A 781 39.01 -17.43 -16.66
C PRO A 781 38.32 -16.58 -15.60
N ARG A 782 38.23 -15.25 -15.80
CA ARG A 782 37.61 -14.27 -14.89
C ARG A 782 36.20 -13.88 -15.33
N ILE A 783 35.72 -14.39 -16.47
CA ILE A 783 34.41 -14.08 -17.03
C ILE A 783 33.49 -15.30 -16.91
N PHE A 784 32.27 -15.06 -16.47
CA PHE A 784 31.21 -16.06 -16.40
C PHE A 784 29.94 -15.52 -17.06
N GLN A 785 29.16 -16.41 -17.67
CA GLN A 785 27.87 -16.10 -18.27
C GLN A 785 26.76 -16.57 -17.34
N ILE A 786 25.83 -15.67 -17.04
CA ILE A 786 24.54 -15.99 -16.43
C ILE A 786 23.48 -16.07 -17.55
N LEU A 787 22.64 -17.10 -17.50
CA LEU A 787 21.47 -17.29 -18.34
C LEU A 787 20.21 -17.20 -17.44
N TYR A 788 19.24 -16.40 -17.85
CA TYR A 788 18.01 -16.09 -17.12
C TYR A 788 16.81 -16.03 -18.08
N GLY A 789 15.59 -16.27 -17.57
CA GLY A 789 14.36 -16.14 -18.35
C GLY A 789 14.01 -14.67 -18.66
N SER A 790 13.31 -14.40 -19.76
CA SER A 790 13.09 -13.04 -20.30
C SER A 790 12.39 -12.04 -19.36
N GLU A 791 11.77 -12.51 -18.28
CA GLU A 791 11.07 -11.69 -17.26
C GLU A 791 11.86 -11.51 -15.95
N ALA A 792 13.19 -11.65 -15.98
CA ALA A 792 14.05 -11.64 -14.78
C ALA A 792 14.96 -10.40 -14.62
N GLU A 793 14.94 -9.46 -15.57
CA GLU A 793 15.73 -8.22 -15.54
C GLU A 793 14.86 -6.99 -15.25
N SER A 794 14.92 -6.46 -14.03
CA SER A 794 14.35 -5.14 -13.70
C SER A 794 15.43 -4.06 -13.86
N LYS A 795 15.29 -3.19 -14.87
CA LYS A 795 16.22 -2.09 -15.16
C LYS A 795 15.53 -0.74 -15.04
N ARG A 796 16.22 0.25 -14.47
CA ARG A 796 15.83 1.66 -14.63
C ARG A 796 15.98 2.06 -16.09
N LYS A 797 14.87 2.30 -16.79
CA LYS A 797 14.89 3.08 -18.04
C LYS A 797 15.52 4.43 -17.75
N GLY A 798 16.63 4.75 -18.42
CA GLY A 798 17.22 6.08 -18.35
C GLY A 798 16.52 7.02 -19.32
N GLU A 799 16.53 8.33 -19.03
CA GLU A 799 15.92 9.40 -19.85
C GLU A 799 16.50 9.54 -21.28
N ASN A 800 17.39 8.64 -21.71
CA ASN A 800 18.04 8.61 -23.03
C ASN A 800 17.89 7.26 -23.77
N GLU A 801 16.89 6.43 -23.43
CA GLU A 801 16.56 5.18 -24.14
C GLU A 801 15.24 5.25 -24.94
N LEU A 802 14.85 6.45 -25.40
CA LEU A 802 13.71 6.68 -26.29
C LEU A 802 13.98 6.30 -27.77
N GLN A 803 14.82 5.31 -28.03
CA GLN A 803 15.10 4.84 -29.40
C GLN A 803 15.42 3.34 -29.50
N GLU A 804 14.59 2.51 -28.85
CA GLU A 804 14.30 1.19 -29.40
C GLU A 804 13.18 1.35 -30.45
N ASN A 805 13.37 0.76 -31.64
CA ASN A 805 12.48 0.98 -32.79
C ASN A 805 11.07 0.40 -32.52
N PRO A 806 9.97 1.14 -32.77
CA PRO A 806 8.60 0.63 -32.58
C PRO A 806 8.17 -0.53 -33.49
N GLU A 807 9.05 -1.03 -34.36
CA GLU A 807 8.71 -1.96 -35.45
C GLU A 807 8.53 -3.42 -34.96
N GLU A 808 9.15 -3.84 -33.85
CA GLU A 808 9.08 -5.24 -33.39
C GLU A 808 7.76 -5.63 -32.71
N ARG A 809 6.91 -4.66 -32.30
CA ARG A 809 5.55 -4.95 -31.80
C ARG A 809 4.48 -5.02 -32.90
N GLY A 810 4.80 -4.65 -34.15
CA GLY A 810 3.85 -4.68 -35.26
C GLY A 810 3.61 -6.06 -35.89
N ASN A 811 4.46 -7.04 -35.60
CA ASN A 811 4.50 -8.33 -36.30
C ASN A 811 4.00 -9.52 -35.44
N LEU A 812 3.12 -9.27 -34.47
CA LEU A 812 2.51 -10.30 -33.62
C LEU A 812 1.08 -10.60 -34.08
N ILE A 813 0.84 -11.78 -34.63
CA ILE A 813 -0.48 -12.25 -35.07
C ILE A 813 -1.01 -13.27 -34.07
N VAL A 814 -2.21 -13.06 -33.52
CA VAL A 814 -2.85 -13.97 -32.57
C VAL A 814 -3.97 -14.73 -33.26
N TYR A 815 -3.83 -16.06 -33.37
CA TYR A 815 -4.82 -16.92 -34.01
C TYR A 815 -4.82 -18.30 -33.35
N MET A 816 -6.02 -18.86 -33.06
CA MET A 816 -6.19 -20.18 -32.42
C MET A 816 -5.30 -20.39 -31.17
N GLN A 817 -5.19 -19.35 -30.33
CA GLN A 817 -4.36 -19.28 -29.10
C GLN A 817 -2.83 -19.30 -29.31
N HIS A 818 -2.35 -19.28 -30.56
CA HIS A 818 -0.93 -19.07 -30.89
C HIS A 818 -0.58 -17.58 -30.90
N GLU A 819 0.69 -17.29 -30.65
CA GLU A 819 1.32 -15.97 -30.80
C GLU A 819 2.37 -16.06 -31.89
N PHE A 820 1.98 -15.76 -33.13
CA PHE A 820 2.82 -15.90 -34.31
C PHE A 820 3.68 -14.66 -34.56
N LEU A 821 4.96 -14.88 -34.86
CA LEU A 821 5.87 -13.89 -35.45
C LEU A 821 6.05 -14.14 -36.95
N ILE A 822 6.09 -13.07 -37.74
CA ILE A 822 6.45 -13.16 -39.17
C ILE A 822 7.95 -13.47 -39.32
N MET A 823 8.26 -14.57 -40.00
CA MET A 823 9.60 -15.09 -40.24
C MET A 823 9.82 -15.38 -41.73
N HIS A 824 11.06 -15.21 -42.21
CA HIS A 824 11.44 -15.45 -43.60
C HIS A 824 12.58 -16.49 -43.65
N TYR A 825 12.27 -17.74 -44.04
CA TYR A 825 13.27 -18.81 -44.06
C TYR A 825 14.01 -18.86 -45.41
N HIS A 826 15.32 -18.58 -45.39
CA HIS A 826 16.17 -18.74 -46.58
C HIS A 826 16.86 -20.12 -46.67
N MET A 827 16.65 -20.98 -45.67
CA MET A 827 17.23 -22.32 -45.55
C MET A 827 16.11 -23.39 -45.45
N PRO A 828 16.35 -24.66 -45.84
CA PRO A 828 15.34 -25.73 -45.88
C PRO A 828 14.47 -25.85 -44.63
N THR A 829 13.21 -25.40 -44.72
CA THR A 829 12.23 -25.37 -43.63
C THR A 829 10.83 -25.71 -44.16
N THR A 830 10.14 -26.69 -43.57
CA THR A 830 8.80 -27.13 -43.99
C THR A 830 7.68 -26.40 -43.25
N CYS A 831 6.49 -26.33 -43.85
CA CYS A 831 5.26 -25.99 -43.14
C CYS A 831 4.81 -27.21 -42.32
N ASP A 832 4.40 -27.00 -41.08
CA ASP A 832 3.82 -28.06 -40.23
C ASP A 832 2.33 -28.30 -40.55
N THR A 833 1.71 -27.39 -41.30
CA THR A 833 0.28 -27.38 -41.64
C THR A 833 -0.01 -27.91 -43.05
N CYS A 834 0.95 -27.87 -43.98
CA CYS A 834 0.77 -28.35 -45.34
C CYS A 834 2.08 -28.88 -45.95
N PRO A 835 2.07 -29.70 -47.02
CA PRO A 835 3.28 -30.30 -47.59
C PRO A 835 4.18 -29.32 -48.37
N LYS A 836 3.89 -28.00 -48.37
CA LYS A 836 4.69 -26.99 -49.08
C LYS A 836 5.85 -26.49 -48.19
N PRO A 837 7.02 -26.19 -48.78
CA PRO A 837 8.11 -25.52 -48.05
C PRO A 837 7.73 -24.07 -47.65
N VAL A 838 8.18 -23.62 -46.47
CA VAL A 838 8.11 -22.21 -46.02
C VAL A 838 9.40 -21.43 -46.33
N TRP A 839 10.24 -21.95 -47.23
CA TRP A 839 11.58 -21.41 -47.48
C TRP A 839 11.89 -21.18 -48.95
N HIS A 840 12.78 -20.22 -49.22
CA HIS A 840 13.44 -20.04 -50.53
C HIS A 840 14.71 -19.18 -50.40
N MET A 841 15.78 -19.53 -51.11
CA MET A 841 17.11 -18.88 -51.01
C MET A 841 17.18 -17.38 -51.37
N PHE A 842 16.11 -16.77 -51.88
CA PHE A 842 16.14 -15.40 -52.43
C PHE A 842 14.87 -14.61 -52.12
N LYS A 843 13.70 -15.23 -52.23
CA LYS A 843 12.41 -14.67 -51.84
C LYS A 843 11.64 -15.72 -51.05
N ALA A 844 11.95 -15.85 -49.76
CA ALA A 844 11.24 -16.74 -48.86
C ALA A 844 9.75 -16.33 -48.81
N PRO A 845 8.80 -17.29 -48.84
CA PRO A 845 7.40 -16.99 -48.58
C PRO A 845 7.20 -16.41 -47.18
N ASP A 846 6.20 -15.55 -47.00
CA ASP A 846 5.76 -15.08 -45.68
C ASP A 846 5.35 -16.28 -44.81
N ALA A 847 6.15 -16.55 -43.78
CA ALA A 847 5.90 -17.61 -42.82
C ALA A 847 5.66 -17.05 -41.42
N LEU A 848 5.01 -17.84 -40.58
CA LEU A 848 4.68 -17.54 -39.21
C LEU A 848 5.29 -18.60 -38.30
N GLU A 849 5.97 -18.18 -37.23
CA GLU A 849 6.46 -19.08 -36.16
C GLU A 849 5.80 -18.70 -34.82
N CYS A 850 5.16 -19.67 -34.16
CA CYS A 850 4.54 -19.42 -32.86
C CYS A 850 5.59 -19.32 -31.74
N ARG A 851 5.63 -18.22 -30.99
CA ARG A 851 6.52 -18.03 -29.82
C ARG A 851 6.32 -19.06 -28.71
N ARG A 852 5.15 -19.69 -28.63
CA ARG A 852 4.76 -20.58 -27.51
C ARG A 852 5.04 -22.06 -27.78
N CYS A 853 4.88 -22.50 -29.03
CA CYS A 853 5.03 -23.91 -29.39
C CYS A 853 5.89 -24.16 -30.64
N HIS A 854 6.51 -23.12 -31.21
CA HIS A 854 7.41 -23.17 -32.38
C HIS A 854 6.85 -23.82 -33.65
N ILE A 855 5.52 -23.95 -33.78
CA ILE A 855 4.88 -24.41 -35.02
C ILE A 855 5.09 -23.37 -36.12
N LYS A 856 5.38 -23.85 -37.34
CA LYS A 856 5.74 -23.05 -38.51
C LYS A 856 4.71 -23.24 -39.61
N CYS A 857 4.02 -22.18 -39.99
CA CYS A 857 3.02 -22.21 -41.07
C CYS A 857 3.23 -21.07 -42.07
N HIS A 858 2.68 -21.20 -43.29
CA HIS A 858 2.55 -20.05 -44.18
C HIS A 858 1.55 -19.06 -43.60
N LYS A 859 1.82 -17.76 -43.78
CA LYS A 859 0.91 -16.69 -43.36
C LYS A 859 -0.49 -16.83 -43.99
N ASP A 860 -0.56 -17.30 -45.24
CA ASP A 860 -1.80 -17.66 -45.95
C ASP A 860 -2.75 -18.56 -45.13
N HIS A 861 -2.25 -19.50 -44.31
CA HIS A 861 -3.12 -20.39 -43.53
C HIS A 861 -3.87 -19.66 -42.41
N VAL A 862 -3.27 -18.60 -41.86
CA VAL A 862 -3.87 -17.75 -40.82
C VAL A 862 -4.74 -16.67 -41.45
N ASP A 863 -4.24 -15.99 -42.50
CA ASP A 863 -4.95 -14.91 -43.20
C ASP A 863 -6.25 -15.38 -43.90
N ARG A 864 -6.39 -16.70 -44.19
CA ARG A 864 -7.58 -17.32 -44.80
C ARG A 864 -8.44 -18.12 -43.83
N GLU A 865 -8.11 -18.10 -42.53
CA GLU A 865 -8.77 -18.89 -41.48
C GLU A 865 -8.90 -20.39 -41.83
N GLU A 866 -7.87 -20.99 -42.42
CA GLU A 866 -7.94 -22.39 -42.82
C GLU A 866 -7.92 -23.32 -41.59
N ALA A 867 -8.92 -24.23 -41.51
CA ALA A 867 -9.14 -25.14 -40.38
C ALA A 867 -8.03 -26.19 -40.13
N CYS A 868 -6.90 -26.08 -40.82
CA CYS A 868 -5.71 -26.91 -40.69
C CYS A 868 -4.76 -26.44 -39.56
N VAL A 869 -4.88 -25.20 -39.07
CA VAL A 869 -4.13 -24.71 -37.90
C VAL A 869 -4.87 -25.09 -36.61
N THR A 870 -4.35 -26.08 -35.89
CA THR A 870 -4.90 -26.53 -34.60
C THR A 870 -4.58 -25.56 -33.46
N ALA A 871 -5.34 -25.61 -32.36
CA ALA A 871 -5.17 -24.71 -31.22
C ALA A 871 -3.85 -24.94 -30.45
N CYS A 872 -3.27 -23.86 -29.90
CA CYS A 872 -1.96 -23.89 -29.25
C CYS A 872 -1.96 -24.72 -27.95
N GLN A 873 -1.27 -25.86 -27.96
CA GLN A 873 -1.16 -26.75 -26.79
C GLN A 873 -0.09 -26.30 -25.75
N GLY A 874 0.47 -25.09 -25.89
CA GLY A 874 1.64 -24.63 -25.14
C GLY A 874 1.46 -24.43 -23.62
N ASN A 875 0.25 -24.56 -23.07
CA ASN A 875 -0.03 -24.38 -21.64
C ASN A 875 -0.54 -25.70 -21.00
N ALA A 876 0.37 -26.49 -20.45
CA ALA A 876 0.04 -27.69 -19.66
C ALA A 876 1.05 -27.94 -18.52
N ILE A 877 1.38 -26.90 -17.72
CA ILE A 877 2.26 -27.01 -16.55
C ILE A 877 1.61 -26.32 -15.33
N PHE A 878 1.03 -27.17 -14.46
CA PHE A 878 0.68 -26.95 -13.04
C PHE A 878 -0.33 -25.85 -12.64
N ALA A 879 -1.61 -26.22 -12.65
CA ALA A 879 -2.59 -25.77 -11.65
C ALA A 879 -3.70 -26.82 -11.43
N SER A 880 -3.46 -27.82 -10.58
CA SER A 880 -4.51 -28.78 -10.15
C SER A 880 -4.30 -29.29 -8.72
N THR A 881 -4.77 -28.51 -7.76
CA THR A 881 -5.10 -29.01 -6.41
C THR A 881 -6.40 -29.83 -6.48
N GLY A 882 -6.34 -31.14 -6.23
CA GLY A 882 -7.55 -31.98 -6.29
C GLY A 882 -7.34 -33.47 -6.00
N PHE A 883 -7.62 -33.85 -4.75
CA PHE A 883 -8.07 -35.18 -4.30
C PHE A 883 -7.84 -36.41 -5.21
N THR A 884 -6.86 -37.24 -4.86
CA THR A 884 -6.76 -38.62 -5.36
C THR A 884 -7.41 -39.62 -4.40
N SER A 885 -8.68 -39.94 -4.64
CA SER A 885 -9.29 -41.14 -4.05
C SER A 885 -8.86 -42.37 -4.85
N ARG A 886 -8.28 -43.37 -4.17
CA ARG A 886 -7.85 -44.63 -4.79
C ARG A 886 -8.99 -45.65 -4.80
N THR A 887 -9.37 -46.12 -5.99
CA THR A 887 -10.06 -47.41 -6.14
C THR A 887 -9.49 -48.17 -7.33
N LEU A 888 -9.13 -49.45 -7.11
CA LEU A 888 -8.58 -50.33 -8.13
C LEU A 888 -9.69 -51.01 -8.93
N CYS A 889 -9.50 -51.16 -10.24
CA CYS A 889 -9.82 -52.39 -10.99
C CYS A 889 -9.04 -52.37 -12.33
N HIS A 890 -7.88 -53.02 -12.53
CA HIS A 890 -7.53 -54.45 -12.58
C HIS A 890 -7.69 -55.11 -13.98
N ARG A 891 -6.73 -56.00 -14.30
CA ARG A 891 -6.41 -56.66 -15.60
C ARG A 891 -5.63 -55.80 -16.62
N GLY A 892 -4.52 -56.25 -17.21
CA GLY A 892 -3.69 -57.44 -16.90
C GLY A 892 -2.98 -58.02 -18.13
N VAL A 893 -1.82 -58.65 -17.92
CA VAL A 893 -0.97 -59.33 -18.94
C VAL A 893 -0.31 -58.34 -19.92
N ARG A 894 1.02 -58.29 -20.09
CA ARG A 894 2.05 -59.32 -19.92
C ARG A 894 3.34 -58.76 -19.32
#